data_AF-A0A2N1TLR0-F1
#
_entry.id   AF-A0A2N1TLR0-F1
#
_cell.length_a   1.000
_cell.length_b   1.000
_cell.length_c   1.000
_cell.angle_alpha   90.00
_cell.angle_beta   90.00
_cell.angle_gamma   90.00
#
_symmetry.space_group_name_H-M   'P 1'
#
loop_
_entity.id
_entity.type
_entity.pdbx_description
1 polymer ?
#
loop_
_entity_poly.entity_id
_entity_poly.type
_entity_poly.pdbx_seq_one_letter_code
_entity_poly.pdbx_strand_id
1 'polypeptide(L)'
;MKRKALLLLIIMGLYGTAFSDGMQDKRCAWWQNHLRLIRLEKEKIEKKNVLDASVTAYLDREIQRTEKMISVFQGSHEDVKNSQNTPVSVTHEYMEKRVDVTVKPLVSLQLLKEAVMEIDRGSFTPQVRTMVKDRLTVMARTFFAEDTDELVQITMNTHIDREGWKIMAGEVMLGSIDSSRTAIINDVKGKIIEELTEGSANWSMKSLDEAILAGAMKHIAASEGIRPDEKALDKSWCWQQVHCRVDREFGHYSEIRTILPRGNDIPLAKIQYYYRNPQAMDTSIFTPPSVILPEGESESLLPAGKIHENPVVLTIPALPDTSLICREIDSLRLKALAHIRDKNDEAYVGGLNEEFEKIIITHTARCNNILLHEDKRIKDNGYHNEDMVNFNEFERAKREFRSQMQICYDHKARSMDFLTRVSQWRRLPRPRIMELLDYQMNQGGRYMALVTSLVRDCGTLSRLEDRKVYIDYVAAIKRIDGIPRFAMKGIVFDRDVLASLPANDIRSLRLKQTDCAAGIKGSRYEAGILYHEFLKNRDAAIRNEKNVDSTMKNLAAQFEIDTITGSLKDCRESFARYRYAETAFAGYRIAFDRLQNDALTGGVTAELGQVLDRGTLIPGLEGFDRDTLDKEMRARNYFFRKTRIELSRLVSVLQYYRHAGITVEGYPSADEMAEIESLLKKRPSVKIASWDMHESNFDLVDRKAAALISQTMKRSLWKPVKKEDDIPAENYLPTVTVTLLEKGITLSIPAGWRESHNKAPNNKTGVIRQFSSIDSETSISLVSLPLDKKNIKEISNRWLSGQGSKPLKERWGRQDDADYYWVLARGRDNRLSECYVIGKDGFAFIVEGNSTKNKYVLFSQKLGDVFRSIR
;
A
#
# COMPACT_ATOMS: atom_id res chain seq x y z
N MET A 1 42.20 7.96 21.74
CA MET A 1 40.94 7.72 20.97
C MET A 1 39.77 8.14 21.84
N LYS A 2 39.25 9.38 21.68
CA LYS A 2 38.40 10.01 22.71
C LYS A 2 37.17 10.68 22.08
N ARG A 3 35.99 10.35 22.63
CA ARG A 3 34.63 10.93 22.45
C ARG A 3 34.02 11.03 21.05
N LYS A 4 34.76 11.35 19.99
CA LYS A 4 34.19 11.48 18.63
C LYS A 4 33.81 10.15 17.97
N ALA A 5 34.55 9.07 18.25
CA ALA A 5 34.21 7.72 17.77
C ALA A 5 33.02 7.10 18.51
N LEU A 6 32.85 7.43 19.80
CA LEU A 6 31.72 6.97 20.61
C LEU A 6 30.41 7.66 20.19
N LEU A 7 30.47 8.94 19.83
CA LEU A 7 29.29 9.67 19.32
C LEU A 7 28.82 9.14 17.95
N LEU A 8 29.76 8.71 17.10
CA LEU A 8 29.48 8.08 15.80
C LEU A 8 28.85 6.69 15.95
N LEU A 9 29.28 5.91 16.96
CA LEU A 9 28.68 4.62 17.30
C LEU A 9 27.30 4.75 17.96
N ILE A 10 27.07 5.78 18.79
CA ILE A 10 25.76 6.05 19.40
C ILE A 10 24.76 6.56 18.36
N ILE A 11 25.20 7.35 17.37
CA ILE A 11 24.35 7.76 16.23
C ILE A 11 24.04 6.58 15.32
N MET A 12 24.96 5.62 15.13
CA MET A 12 24.68 4.38 14.38
C MET A 12 23.72 3.43 15.12
N GLY A 13 23.75 3.40 16.46
CA GLY A 13 22.93 2.51 17.29
C GLY A 13 21.46 2.91 17.46
N LEU A 14 21.10 4.18 17.25
CA LEU A 14 19.74 4.68 17.51
C LEU A 14 18.77 4.57 16.31
N TYR A 15 19.20 4.07 15.15
CA TYR A 15 18.33 3.95 13.95
C TYR A 15 17.72 2.56 13.73
N GLY A 16 18.03 1.58 14.59
CA GLY A 16 17.39 0.27 14.56
C GLY A 16 16.09 0.28 15.35
N THR A 17 14.95 0.62 14.72
CA THR A 17 13.60 0.10 15.03
C THR A 17 12.51 0.76 14.17
N ALA A 18 11.48 -0.04 13.88
CA ALA A 18 10.27 0.18 13.04
C ALA A 18 10.45 -0.01 11.52
N PHE A 19 10.10 -1.20 11.04
CA PHE A 19 10.07 -1.63 9.64
C PHE A 19 8.64 -1.58 9.07
N SER A 20 8.38 -0.66 8.14
CA SER A 20 7.83 -0.93 6.78
C SER A 20 7.53 0.38 6.05
N ASP A 21 7.03 1.39 6.77
CA ASP A 21 6.66 2.71 6.19
C ASP A 21 7.68 3.79 6.54
N GLY A 22 8.33 3.72 7.71
CA GLY A 22 9.34 4.69 8.14
C GLY A 22 10.71 4.58 7.46
N MET A 23 10.89 3.67 6.50
CA MET A 23 12.18 3.45 5.82
C MET A 23 12.42 4.53 4.75
N GLN A 24 11.47 4.76 3.86
CA GLN A 24 11.62 5.76 2.80
C GLN A 24 11.68 7.18 3.38
N ASP A 25 10.86 7.48 4.39
CA ASP A 25 10.83 8.79 5.04
C ASP A 25 12.17 9.13 5.74
N LYS A 26 12.76 8.16 6.46
CA LYS A 26 14.08 8.36 7.10
C LYS A 26 15.18 8.61 6.06
N ARG A 27 15.13 7.93 4.91
CA ARG A 27 16.10 8.10 3.81
C ARG A 27 15.90 9.43 3.09
N CYS A 28 14.66 9.81 2.80
CA CYS A 28 14.31 11.11 2.24
C CYS A 28 14.81 12.26 3.14
N ALA A 29 14.54 12.18 4.45
CA ALA A 29 15.00 13.17 5.43
C ALA A 29 16.53 13.28 5.48
N TRP A 30 17.25 12.16 5.37
CA TRP A 30 18.71 12.17 5.28
C TRP A 30 19.19 12.94 4.05
N TRP A 31 18.60 12.68 2.87
CA TRP A 31 18.96 13.36 1.63
C TRP A 31 18.62 14.85 1.64
N GLN A 32 17.50 15.24 2.24
CA GLN A 32 17.16 16.65 2.47
C GLN A 32 18.21 17.34 3.34
N ASN A 33 18.66 16.70 4.42
CA ASN A 33 19.73 17.25 5.24
C ASN A 33 21.07 17.28 4.49
N HIS A 34 21.36 16.28 3.65
CA HIS A 34 22.55 16.27 2.80
C HIS A 34 22.56 17.43 1.79
N LEU A 35 21.44 17.69 1.12
CA LEU A 35 21.26 18.83 0.21
C LEU A 35 21.55 20.15 0.93
N ARG A 36 21.01 20.31 2.14
CA ARG A 36 21.25 21.51 2.97
C ARG A 36 22.73 21.67 3.31
N LEU A 37 23.41 20.58 3.68
CA LEU A 37 24.84 20.61 4.00
C LEU A 37 25.70 20.96 2.78
N ILE A 38 25.41 20.39 1.60
CA ILE A 38 26.15 20.68 0.37
C ILE A 38 25.97 22.15 -0.04
N ARG A 39 24.75 22.69 0.03
CA ARG A 39 24.50 24.12 -0.29
C ARG A 39 25.26 25.05 0.64
N LEU A 40 25.29 24.76 1.95
CA LEU A 40 26.08 25.52 2.92
C LEU A 40 27.59 25.39 2.68
N GLU A 41 28.05 24.24 2.22
CA GLU A 41 29.44 24.00 1.86
C GLU A 41 29.84 24.82 0.62
N LYS A 42 29.01 24.82 -0.42
CA LYS A 42 29.19 25.65 -1.62
C LYS A 42 29.29 27.13 -1.27
N GLU A 43 28.34 27.66 -0.50
CA GLU A 43 28.32 29.07 -0.10
C GLU A 43 29.58 29.48 0.68
N LYS A 44 30.09 28.60 1.55
CA LYS A 44 31.34 28.83 2.31
C LYS A 44 32.57 28.87 1.41
N ILE A 45 32.59 28.06 0.36
CA ILE A 45 33.71 27.98 -0.58
C ILE A 45 33.72 29.20 -1.49
N GLU A 46 32.56 29.60 -2.02
CA GLU A 46 32.40 30.79 -2.87
C GLU A 46 32.76 32.08 -2.12
N LYS A 47 32.31 32.25 -0.87
CA LYS A 47 32.64 33.44 -0.06
C LYS A 47 34.13 33.60 0.24
N LYS A 48 34.86 32.49 0.35
CA LYS A 48 36.30 32.54 0.70
C LYS A 48 37.19 32.63 -0.52
N ASN A 49 36.74 32.22 -1.70
CA ASN A 49 37.52 32.16 -2.95
C ASN A 49 38.88 31.45 -2.78
N VAL A 50 38.91 30.42 -1.93
CA VAL A 50 40.13 29.72 -1.46
C VAL A 50 40.41 28.44 -2.25
N LEU A 51 39.41 27.91 -2.97
CA LEU A 51 39.47 26.65 -3.73
C LEU A 51 39.23 26.90 -5.22
N ASP A 52 39.68 25.97 -6.04
CA ASP A 52 39.51 25.94 -7.50
C ASP A 52 38.03 25.85 -7.91
N ALA A 53 37.67 26.49 -9.03
CA ALA A 53 36.35 26.48 -9.65
C ALA A 53 35.82 25.06 -9.99
N SER A 54 36.69 24.07 -10.12
CA SER A 54 36.25 22.68 -10.33
C SER A 54 35.53 22.08 -9.11
N VAL A 55 35.87 22.55 -7.89
CA VAL A 55 35.22 22.11 -6.65
C VAL A 55 33.78 22.62 -6.60
N THR A 56 33.56 23.88 -6.97
CA THR A 56 32.20 24.46 -7.04
C THR A 56 31.37 23.78 -8.13
N ALA A 57 31.96 23.47 -9.29
CA ALA A 57 31.28 22.74 -10.37
C ALA A 57 30.89 21.30 -9.96
N TYR A 58 31.72 20.63 -9.15
CA TYR A 58 31.37 19.33 -8.58
C TYR A 58 30.18 19.45 -7.61
N LEU A 59 30.17 20.45 -6.73
CA LEU A 59 29.08 20.66 -5.79
C LEU A 59 27.74 20.96 -6.49
N ASP A 60 27.76 21.66 -7.64
CA ASP A 60 26.56 21.88 -8.45
C ASP A 60 25.97 20.59 -9.01
N ARG A 61 26.82 19.70 -9.54
CA ARG A 61 26.37 18.38 -9.99
C ARG A 61 25.82 17.54 -8.82
N GLU A 62 26.44 17.63 -7.65
CA GLU A 62 26.00 16.92 -6.44
C GLU A 62 24.63 17.42 -5.95
N ILE A 63 24.39 18.74 -6.00
CA ILE A 63 23.09 19.36 -5.68
C ILE A 63 22.00 18.81 -6.59
N GLN A 64 22.23 18.84 -7.91
CA GLN A 64 21.27 18.34 -8.91
C GLN A 64 20.96 16.84 -8.71
N ARG A 65 21.99 16.02 -8.48
CA ARG A 65 21.82 14.59 -8.18
C ARG A 65 21.02 14.36 -6.90
N THR A 66 21.31 15.13 -5.86
CA THR A 66 20.62 15.02 -4.57
C THR A 66 19.15 15.44 -4.68
N GLU A 67 18.84 16.50 -5.43
CA GLU A 67 17.46 16.93 -5.69
C GLU A 67 16.67 15.86 -6.44
N LYS A 68 17.27 15.25 -7.47
CA LYS A 68 16.67 14.12 -8.19
C LYS A 68 16.46 12.91 -7.29
N MET A 69 17.37 12.64 -6.34
CA MET A 69 17.20 11.54 -5.39
C MET A 69 16.04 11.78 -4.41
N ILE A 70 15.90 13.02 -3.92
CA ILE A 70 14.80 13.40 -3.03
C ILE A 70 13.46 13.20 -3.77
N SER A 71 13.40 13.56 -5.06
CA SER A 71 12.18 13.41 -5.87
C SER A 71 11.78 11.94 -6.07
N VAL A 72 12.77 11.04 -6.25
CA VAL A 72 12.55 9.58 -6.30
C VAL A 72 11.97 9.04 -4.99
N PHE A 73 12.49 9.46 -3.84
CA PHE A 73 11.95 9.05 -2.53
C PHE A 73 10.60 9.68 -2.19
N GLN A 74 10.31 10.88 -2.70
CA GLN A 74 9.01 11.56 -2.54
C GLN A 74 7.97 11.05 -3.55
N GLY A 75 8.34 10.13 -4.44
CA GLY A 75 7.43 9.44 -5.34
C GLY A 75 7.01 10.24 -6.57
N SER A 76 7.74 11.29 -6.96
CA SER A 76 7.53 12.01 -8.22
C SER A 76 8.26 11.28 -9.37
N HIS A 77 7.73 10.14 -9.79
CA HIS A 77 8.08 9.51 -11.05
C HIS A 77 7.01 9.85 -12.09
N GLU A 78 7.33 10.82 -12.95
CA GLU A 78 6.48 11.32 -14.04
C GLU A 78 6.17 10.28 -15.13
N ASP A 79 6.69 9.03 -15.09
CA ASP A 79 6.44 8.06 -16.17
C ASP A 79 5.75 6.75 -15.76
N VAL A 80 5.48 6.50 -14.46
CA VAL A 80 4.75 5.28 -14.03
C VAL A 80 3.48 5.60 -13.22
N LYS A 81 3.45 6.74 -12.51
CA LYS A 81 2.23 7.26 -11.86
C LYS A 81 1.36 8.15 -12.77
N ASN A 82 1.88 8.57 -13.93
CA ASN A 82 1.18 9.43 -14.89
C ASN A 82 0.13 8.72 -15.76
N SER A 83 -0.33 7.53 -15.38
CA SER A 83 -1.62 7.01 -15.85
C SER A 83 -2.74 7.09 -14.81
N GLN A 84 -2.42 7.36 -13.53
CA GLN A 84 -3.40 7.39 -12.43
C GLN A 84 -3.53 8.75 -11.72
N ASN A 85 -2.50 9.61 -11.76
CA ASN A 85 -2.49 10.91 -11.08
C ASN A 85 -2.50 12.14 -12.01
N THR A 86 -2.42 11.96 -13.33
CA THR A 86 -2.70 13.01 -14.31
C THR A 86 -4.20 13.32 -14.24
N PRO A 87 -4.61 14.60 -14.16
CA PRO A 87 -6.02 14.95 -14.33
C PRO A 87 -6.46 14.48 -15.71
N VAL A 88 -7.25 13.43 -15.74
CA VAL A 88 -7.86 12.93 -16.98
C VAL A 88 -9.11 13.78 -17.18
N SER A 89 -9.38 14.25 -18.41
CA SER A 89 -10.71 14.78 -18.73
C SER A 89 -11.69 13.60 -18.63
N VAL A 90 -12.26 13.40 -17.44
CA VAL A 90 -13.17 12.30 -17.21
C VAL A 90 -14.48 12.64 -17.91
N THR A 91 -14.80 11.91 -18.97
CA THR A 91 -16.10 12.07 -19.65
C THR A 91 -17.22 11.62 -18.71
N HIS A 92 -18.40 12.21 -18.85
CA HIS A 92 -19.59 11.81 -18.09
C HIS A 92 -19.86 10.31 -18.19
N GLU A 93 -19.75 9.75 -19.40
CA GLU A 93 -19.92 8.32 -19.68
C GLU A 93 -18.92 7.44 -18.90
N TYR A 94 -17.67 7.90 -18.75
CA TYR A 94 -16.67 7.17 -17.97
C TYR A 94 -16.96 7.22 -16.47
N MET A 95 -17.40 8.38 -15.96
CA MET A 95 -17.83 8.51 -14.55
C MET A 95 -18.99 7.57 -14.24
N GLU A 96 -20.03 7.55 -15.06
CA GLU A 96 -21.18 6.65 -14.88
C GLU A 96 -20.74 5.19 -14.83
N LYS A 97 -19.89 4.76 -15.77
CA LYS A 97 -19.38 3.38 -15.79
C LYS A 97 -18.58 3.03 -14.54
N ARG A 98 -17.84 3.99 -13.97
CA ARG A 98 -17.06 3.77 -12.75
C ARG A 98 -17.93 3.74 -11.50
N VAL A 99 -18.91 4.64 -11.40
CA VAL A 99 -19.95 4.65 -10.37
C VAL A 99 -20.70 3.32 -10.38
N ASP A 100 -21.06 2.81 -11.56
CA ASP A 100 -21.75 1.53 -11.73
C ASP A 100 -21.00 0.34 -11.14
N VAL A 101 -19.68 0.30 -11.33
CA VAL A 101 -18.82 -0.79 -10.85
C VAL A 101 -18.67 -0.76 -9.32
N THR A 102 -18.86 0.38 -8.67
CA THR A 102 -18.65 0.56 -7.22
C THR A 102 -19.97 0.56 -6.42
N VAL A 103 -21.01 1.22 -6.91
CA VAL A 103 -22.28 1.41 -6.18
C VAL A 103 -23.05 0.10 -6.06
N LYS A 104 -23.26 -0.60 -7.17
CA LYS A 104 -24.08 -1.82 -7.22
C LYS A 104 -23.59 -2.90 -6.21
N PRO A 105 -22.28 -3.19 -6.10
CA PRO A 105 -21.75 -4.11 -5.11
C PRO A 105 -21.92 -3.64 -3.65
N LEU A 106 -21.72 -2.34 -3.38
CA LEU A 106 -21.85 -1.77 -2.03
C LEU A 106 -23.31 -1.78 -1.55
N VAL A 107 -24.25 -1.40 -2.42
CA VAL A 107 -25.68 -1.53 -2.15
C VAL A 107 -26.03 -3.00 -1.91
N SER A 108 -25.58 -3.91 -2.78
CA SER A 108 -25.84 -5.35 -2.62
C SER A 108 -25.31 -5.92 -1.30
N LEU A 109 -24.15 -5.44 -0.83
CA LEU A 109 -23.61 -5.77 0.49
C LEU A 109 -24.53 -5.27 1.62
N GLN A 110 -25.00 -4.03 1.53
CA GLN A 110 -25.91 -3.49 2.53
C GLN A 110 -27.23 -4.27 2.59
N LEU A 111 -27.83 -4.56 1.43
CA LEU A 111 -29.06 -5.38 1.34
C LEU A 111 -28.84 -6.80 1.88
N LEU A 112 -27.69 -7.41 1.60
CA LEU A 112 -27.34 -8.73 2.13
C LEU A 112 -27.20 -8.70 3.68
N LYS A 113 -26.58 -7.65 4.23
CA LYS A 113 -26.47 -7.48 5.69
C LYS A 113 -27.85 -7.36 6.32
N GLU A 114 -28.74 -6.55 5.75
CA GLU A 114 -30.09 -6.37 6.27
C GLU A 114 -30.91 -7.67 6.17
N ALA A 115 -30.83 -8.40 5.05
CA ALA A 115 -31.50 -9.70 4.90
C ALA A 115 -31.10 -10.71 5.98
N VAL A 116 -29.79 -10.84 6.20
CA VAL A 116 -29.26 -11.82 7.15
C VAL A 116 -29.54 -11.39 8.60
N MET A 117 -29.45 -10.10 8.91
CA MET A 117 -29.82 -9.58 10.24
C MET A 117 -31.30 -9.74 10.54
N GLU A 118 -32.18 -9.54 9.55
CA GLU A 118 -33.63 -9.64 9.75
C GLU A 118 -34.04 -11.09 10.04
N ILE A 119 -33.50 -12.05 9.29
CA ILE A 119 -33.79 -13.48 9.53
C ILE A 119 -33.34 -13.92 10.93
N ASP A 120 -32.26 -13.33 11.47
CA ASP A 120 -31.76 -13.61 12.82
C ASP A 120 -32.55 -12.88 13.92
N ARG A 121 -32.94 -11.62 13.71
CA ARG A 121 -33.44 -10.71 14.76
C ARG A 121 -34.95 -10.41 14.70
N GLY A 122 -35.57 -10.51 13.53
CA GLY A 122 -37.00 -10.27 13.34
C GLY A 122 -37.44 -8.81 13.56
N SER A 123 -36.62 -7.83 13.17
CA SER A 123 -36.88 -6.40 13.41
C SER A 123 -38.07 -5.84 12.62
N PHE A 124 -38.48 -6.48 11.52
CA PHE A 124 -39.65 -6.10 10.72
C PHE A 124 -40.97 -6.57 11.34
N THR A 125 -40.93 -7.47 12.32
CA THR A 125 -42.13 -8.08 12.93
C THR A 125 -43.18 -7.04 13.38
N PRO A 126 -42.84 -5.93 14.07
CA PRO A 126 -43.84 -4.94 14.50
C PRO A 126 -44.54 -4.23 13.33
N GLN A 127 -43.80 -3.93 12.27
CA GLN A 127 -44.32 -3.24 11.08
C GLN A 127 -45.22 -4.18 10.29
N VAL A 128 -44.79 -5.43 10.07
CA VAL A 128 -45.59 -6.47 9.42
C VAL A 128 -46.88 -6.77 10.19
N ARG A 129 -46.84 -6.78 11.53
CA ARG A 129 -48.05 -6.91 12.35
C ARG A 129 -49.06 -5.79 12.10
N THR A 130 -48.58 -4.56 11.91
CA THR A 130 -49.43 -3.41 11.61
C THR A 130 -50.07 -3.57 10.23
N MET A 131 -49.28 -3.90 9.21
CA MET A 131 -49.78 -4.15 7.85
C MET A 131 -50.82 -5.28 7.81
N VAL A 132 -50.56 -6.38 8.52
CA VAL A 132 -51.51 -7.51 8.62
C VAL A 132 -52.78 -7.08 9.34
N LYS A 133 -52.69 -6.32 10.43
CA LYS A 133 -53.86 -5.78 11.13
C LYS A 133 -54.71 -4.93 10.19
N ASP A 134 -54.08 -4.03 9.43
CA ASP A 134 -54.79 -3.16 8.48
C ASP A 134 -55.50 -3.98 7.40
N ARG A 135 -54.82 -4.98 6.83
CA ARG A 135 -55.40 -5.87 5.82
C ARG A 135 -56.57 -6.69 6.36
N LEU A 136 -56.42 -7.28 7.54
CA LEU A 136 -57.49 -8.02 8.20
C LEU A 136 -58.68 -7.12 8.56
N THR A 137 -58.43 -5.85 8.90
CA THR A 137 -59.49 -4.87 9.17
C THR A 137 -60.29 -4.56 7.91
N VAL A 138 -59.62 -4.36 6.78
CA VAL A 138 -60.28 -4.19 5.47
C VAL A 138 -61.09 -5.42 5.10
N MET A 139 -60.53 -6.62 5.28
CA MET A 139 -61.26 -7.87 5.04
C MET A 139 -62.49 -7.97 5.93
N ALA A 140 -62.35 -7.76 7.25
CA ALA A 140 -63.45 -7.89 8.20
C ALA A 140 -64.60 -6.92 7.88
N ARG A 141 -64.29 -5.67 7.50
CA ARG A 141 -65.28 -4.66 7.06
C ARG A 141 -65.97 -5.01 5.75
N THR A 142 -65.36 -5.86 4.92
CA THR A 142 -65.97 -6.33 3.67
C THR A 142 -67.08 -7.36 3.95
N PHE A 143 -66.93 -8.15 5.02
CA PHE A 143 -67.90 -9.18 5.40
C PHE A 143 -68.90 -8.72 6.48
N PHE A 144 -68.52 -7.79 7.36
CA PHE A 144 -69.31 -7.40 8.53
C PHE A 144 -69.36 -5.88 8.68
N ALA A 145 -70.53 -5.36 9.09
CA ALA A 145 -70.77 -3.92 9.32
C ALA A 145 -70.48 -3.45 10.76
N GLU A 146 -70.19 -4.37 11.69
CA GLU A 146 -69.95 -4.13 13.12
C GLU A 146 -68.51 -3.68 13.40
N ASP A 147 -68.19 -3.29 14.64
CA ASP A 147 -66.81 -3.04 15.06
C ASP A 147 -65.99 -4.34 15.02
N THR A 148 -64.97 -4.37 14.15
CA THR A 148 -64.20 -5.57 13.83
C THR A 148 -62.85 -5.66 14.55
N ASP A 149 -62.49 -4.69 15.40
CA ASP A 149 -61.14 -4.64 15.99
C ASP A 149 -60.85 -5.85 16.91
N GLU A 150 -61.82 -6.24 17.74
CA GLU A 150 -61.70 -7.43 18.60
C GLU A 150 -61.60 -8.71 17.75
N LEU A 151 -62.39 -8.81 16.67
CA LEU A 151 -62.35 -9.91 15.72
C LEU A 151 -60.95 -10.05 15.10
N VAL A 152 -60.41 -8.94 14.58
CA VAL A 152 -59.08 -8.92 13.94
C VAL A 152 -58.01 -9.37 14.93
N GLN A 153 -58.08 -8.90 16.18
CA GLN A 153 -57.11 -9.29 17.20
C GLN A 153 -57.18 -10.78 17.56
N ILE A 154 -58.39 -11.34 17.70
CA ILE A 154 -58.60 -12.77 17.94
C ILE A 154 -58.09 -13.59 16.75
N THR A 155 -58.39 -13.16 15.52
CA THR A 155 -57.95 -13.80 14.27
C THR A 155 -56.43 -13.84 14.19
N MET A 156 -55.75 -12.71 14.43
CA MET A 156 -54.28 -12.65 14.44
C MET A 156 -53.67 -13.61 15.48
N ASN A 157 -54.24 -13.65 16.69
CA ASN A 157 -53.75 -14.52 17.76
C ASN A 157 -54.04 -16.02 17.52
N THR A 158 -55.12 -16.34 16.80
CA THR A 158 -55.52 -17.72 16.51
C THR A 158 -54.72 -18.30 15.35
N HIS A 159 -54.50 -17.51 14.29
CA HIS A 159 -53.97 -18.04 13.02
C HIS A 159 -52.48 -17.79 12.81
N ILE A 160 -51.85 -16.89 13.57
CA ILE A 160 -50.44 -16.53 13.39
C ILE A 160 -49.71 -16.70 14.72
N ASP A 161 -48.97 -17.79 14.82
CA ASP A 161 -48.13 -18.09 15.97
C ASP A 161 -46.83 -17.26 15.94
N ARG A 162 -46.02 -17.40 16.99
CA ARG A 162 -44.76 -16.63 17.12
C ARG A 162 -43.79 -16.90 15.98
N GLU A 163 -43.74 -18.13 15.46
CA GLU A 163 -42.85 -18.49 14.37
C GLU A 163 -43.38 -17.99 13.01
N GLY A 164 -44.68 -18.08 12.77
CA GLY A 164 -45.35 -17.52 11.59
C GLY A 164 -45.09 -16.02 11.44
N TRP A 165 -45.11 -15.26 12.54
CA TRP A 165 -44.74 -13.83 12.52
C TRP A 165 -43.30 -13.60 12.03
N LYS A 166 -42.35 -14.42 12.48
CA LYS A 166 -40.94 -14.31 12.05
C LYS A 166 -40.76 -14.71 10.59
N ILE A 167 -41.44 -15.78 10.16
CA ILE A 167 -41.41 -16.25 8.78
C ILE A 167 -41.95 -15.16 7.85
N MET A 168 -43.13 -14.62 8.16
CA MET A 168 -43.74 -13.54 7.39
C MET A 168 -42.87 -12.28 7.35
N ALA A 169 -42.25 -11.90 8.46
CA ALA A 169 -41.32 -10.77 8.50
C ALA A 169 -40.10 -10.97 7.59
N GLY A 170 -39.49 -12.17 7.62
CA GLY A 170 -38.37 -12.51 6.73
C GLY A 170 -38.77 -12.52 5.25
N GLU A 171 -39.98 -13.00 4.92
CA GLU A 171 -40.50 -13.00 3.54
C GLU A 171 -40.78 -11.59 3.03
N VAL A 172 -41.44 -10.77 3.85
CA VAL A 172 -41.71 -9.37 3.50
C VAL A 172 -40.40 -8.63 3.29
N MET A 173 -39.39 -8.85 4.14
CA MET A 173 -38.07 -8.27 3.97
C MET A 173 -37.46 -8.67 2.63
N LEU A 174 -37.31 -9.98 2.36
CA LEU A 174 -36.73 -10.49 1.13
C LEU A 174 -37.49 -10.03 -0.13
N GLY A 175 -38.82 -10.00 -0.07
CA GLY A 175 -39.67 -9.48 -1.13
C GLY A 175 -39.51 -7.97 -1.34
N SER A 176 -39.31 -7.20 -0.26
CA SER A 176 -39.05 -5.76 -0.32
C SER A 176 -37.67 -5.48 -0.90
N ILE A 177 -36.67 -6.32 -0.61
CA ILE A 177 -35.35 -6.23 -1.26
C ILE A 177 -35.51 -6.46 -2.77
N ASP A 178 -36.22 -7.51 -3.18
CA ASP A 178 -36.42 -7.86 -4.59
C ASP A 178 -37.09 -6.71 -5.37
N SER A 179 -38.07 -6.03 -4.76
CA SER A 179 -38.79 -4.92 -5.40
C SER A 179 -38.02 -3.60 -5.40
N SER A 180 -37.27 -3.28 -4.35
CA SER A 180 -36.63 -1.97 -4.16
C SER A 180 -35.17 -1.90 -4.64
N ARG A 181 -34.47 -3.02 -4.78
CA ARG A 181 -33.01 -3.06 -5.06
C ARG A 181 -32.60 -2.17 -6.23
N THR A 182 -33.26 -2.28 -7.38
CA THR A 182 -32.90 -1.52 -8.58
C THR A 182 -33.13 -0.02 -8.39
N ALA A 183 -34.21 0.36 -7.69
CA ALA A 183 -34.51 1.75 -7.38
C ALA A 183 -33.46 2.35 -6.43
N ILE A 184 -33.07 1.61 -5.38
CA ILE A 184 -32.02 2.04 -4.43
C ILE A 184 -30.67 2.21 -5.14
N ILE A 185 -30.30 1.25 -6.00
CA ILE A 185 -29.07 1.35 -6.79
C ILE A 185 -29.10 2.62 -7.65
N ASN A 186 -30.19 2.88 -8.36
CA ASN A 186 -30.29 4.04 -9.25
C ASN A 186 -30.33 5.37 -8.49
N ASP A 187 -30.99 5.43 -7.32
CA ASP A 187 -31.02 6.61 -6.46
C ASP A 187 -29.61 6.96 -5.95
N VAL A 188 -28.88 5.98 -5.41
CA VAL A 188 -27.51 6.18 -4.93
C VAL A 188 -26.57 6.57 -6.08
N LYS A 189 -26.70 5.94 -7.25
CA LYS A 189 -25.94 6.32 -8.46
C LYS A 189 -26.21 7.78 -8.85
N GLY A 190 -27.48 8.17 -8.93
CA GLY A 190 -27.89 9.52 -9.34
C GLY A 190 -27.29 10.59 -8.42
N LYS A 191 -27.39 10.40 -7.10
CA LYS A 191 -26.83 11.32 -6.10
C LYS A 191 -25.31 11.45 -6.19
N ILE A 192 -24.59 10.35 -6.46
CA ILE A 192 -23.13 10.40 -6.62
C ILE A 192 -22.75 11.11 -7.91
N ILE A 193 -23.46 10.86 -9.02
CA ILE A 193 -23.19 11.54 -10.29
C ILE A 193 -23.43 13.05 -10.15
N GLU A 194 -24.50 13.46 -9.47
CA GLU A 194 -24.77 14.87 -9.14
C GLU A 194 -23.64 15.49 -8.30
N GLU A 195 -23.22 14.83 -7.20
CA GLU A 195 -22.11 15.31 -6.38
C GLU A 195 -20.76 15.38 -7.12
N LEU A 196 -20.49 14.44 -8.04
CA LEU A 196 -19.26 14.42 -8.83
C LEU A 196 -19.25 15.45 -9.96
N THR A 197 -20.42 15.81 -10.49
CA THR A 197 -20.57 16.84 -11.53
C THR A 197 -20.55 18.26 -10.97
N GLU A 198 -20.97 18.44 -9.71
CA GLU A 198 -20.79 19.69 -8.96
C GLU A 198 -19.34 19.88 -8.43
N GLY A 199 -18.59 18.78 -8.30
CA GLY A 199 -17.19 18.76 -7.87
C GLY A 199 -16.17 19.23 -8.92
N SER A 200 -14.93 19.48 -8.49
CA SER A 200 -13.87 20.08 -9.33
C SER A 200 -13.64 19.35 -10.66
N ALA A 201 -13.45 20.10 -11.76
CA ALA A 201 -13.28 19.57 -13.13
C ALA A 201 -12.00 18.73 -13.38
N ASN A 202 -11.11 18.56 -12.40
CA ASN A 202 -9.82 17.91 -12.54
C ASN A 202 -9.67 16.73 -11.57
N TRP A 203 -10.35 15.62 -11.86
CA TRP A 203 -10.21 14.39 -11.10
C TRP A 203 -8.97 13.59 -11.55
N SER A 204 -8.19 13.08 -10.60
CA SER A 204 -7.32 11.91 -10.84
C SER A 204 -8.11 10.62 -10.71
N MET A 205 -7.70 9.53 -11.36
CA MET A 205 -8.41 8.24 -11.28
C MET A 205 -8.55 7.75 -9.83
N LYS A 206 -7.50 7.94 -9.03
CA LYS A 206 -7.52 7.56 -7.61
C LYS A 206 -8.48 8.45 -6.80
N SER A 207 -8.41 9.77 -6.98
CA SER A 207 -9.31 10.70 -6.27
C SER A 207 -10.78 10.51 -6.65
N LEU A 208 -11.05 10.14 -7.91
CA LEU A 208 -12.39 9.80 -8.38
C LEU A 208 -12.91 8.52 -7.71
N ASP A 209 -12.10 7.46 -7.66
CA ASP A 209 -12.47 6.20 -6.99
C ASP A 209 -12.72 6.39 -5.49
N GLU A 210 -11.89 7.19 -4.82
CA GLU A 210 -12.06 7.55 -3.41
C GLU A 210 -13.34 8.39 -3.19
N ALA A 211 -13.62 9.35 -4.06
CA ALA A 211 -14.84 10.16 -4.00
C ALA A 211 -16.10 9.34 -4.27
N ILE A 212 -16.09 8.45 -5.27
CA ILE A 212 -17.21 7.53 -5.56
C ILE A 212 -17.46 6.62 -4.35
N LEU A 213 -16.40 6.05 -3.76
CA LEU A 213 -16.53 5.16 -2.61
C LEU A 213 -17.09 5.90 -1.38
N ALA A 214 -16.54 7.08 -1.06
CA ALA A 214 -17.01 7.89 0.05
C ALA A 214 -18.46 8.35 -0.14
N GLY A 215 -18.81 8.83 -1.34
CA GLY A 215 -20.16 9.20 -1.73
C GLY A 215 -21.13 8.02 -1.62
N ALA A 216 -20.76 6.85 -2.15
CA ALA A 216 -21.56 5.65 -2.04
C ALA A 216 -21.81 5.24 -0.59
N MET A 217 -20.77 5.21 0.25
CA MET A 217 -20.94 4.86 1.67
C MET A 217 -21.82 5.89 2.42
N LYS A 218 -21.68 7.18 2.11
CA LYS A 218 -22.50 8.27 2.66
C LYS A 218 -23.97 8.10 2.28
N HIS A 219 -24.29 7.96 0.99
CA HIS A 219 -25.67 7.87 0.51
C HIS A 219 -26.34 6.54 0.85
N ILE A 220 -25.58 5.44 0.92
CA ILE A 220 -26.11 4.16 1.43
C ILE A 220 -26.46 4.30 2.92
N ALA A 221 -25.62 4.92 3.73
CA ALA A 221 -25.90 5.14 5.15
C ALA A 221 -27.06 6.13 5.39
N ALA A 222 -27.23 7.11 4.49
CA ALA A 222 -28.32 8.08 4.53
C ALA A 222 -29.63 7.54 3.94
N SER A 223 -29.60 6.42 3.19
CA SER A 223 -30.82 5.76 2.74
C SER A 223 -31.63 5.30 3.96
N GLU A 224 -32.95 5.46 3.92
CA GLU A 224 -33.84 5.12 5.06
C GLU A 224 -33.93 3.60 5.36
N GLY A 225 -33.01 2.80 4.81
CA GLY A 225 -33.02 1.34 4.81
C GLY A 225 -34.12 0.76 3.93
N ILE A 226 -34.22 -0.57 3.90
CA ILE A 226 -35.40 -1.22 3.31
C ILE A 226 -36.58 -1.03 4.24
N ARG A 227 -37.72 -0.63 3.67
CA ARG A 227 -39.00 -0.58 4.37
C ARG A 227 -39.89 -1.76 3.95
N PRO A 228 -40.74 -2.28 4.84
CA PRO A 228 -41.74 -3.27 4.48
C PRO A 228 -42.65 -2.76 3.35
N ASP A 229 -42.71 -3.50 2.25
CA ASP A 229 -43.56 -3.21 1.09
C ASP A 229 -44.86 -4.02 1.18
N GLU A 230 -46.01 -3.37 1.01
CA GLU A 230 -47.31 -4.05 0.94
C GLU A 230 -47.36 -5.08 -0.18
N LYS A 231 -46.72 -4.80 -1.32
CA LYS A 231 -46.63 -5.77 -2.42
C LYS A 231 -45.77 -6.98 -2.06
N ALA A 232 -44.83 -6.82 -1.12
CA ALA A 232 -44.04 -7.93 -0.60
C ALA A 232 -44.86 -8.78 0.38
N LEU A 233 -45.73 -8.17 1.19
CA LEU A 233 -46.71 -8.89 2.01
C LEU A 233 -47.66 -9.70 1.12
N ASP A 234 -48.22 -9.12 0.07
CA ASP A 234 -49.10 -9.84 -0.87
C ASP A 234 -48.41 -11.03 -1.56
N LYS A 235 -47.07 -10.99 -1.67
CA LYS A 235 -46.25 -12.08 -2.24
C LYS A 235 -45.72 -13.07 -1.19
N SER A 236 -45.93 -12.81 0.10
CA SER A 236 -45.55 -13.74 1.16
C SER A 236 -46.45 -14.97 1.10
N TRP A 237 -45.86 -16.16 1.04
CA TRP A 237 -46.65 -17.40 1.06
C TRP A 237 -47.26 -17.63 2.43
N CYS A 238 -46.56 -17.24 3.51
CA CYS A 238 -47.11 -17.32 4.87
C CYS A 238 -48.35 -16.45 5.00
N TRP A 239 -48.31 -15.20 4.49
CA TRP A 239 -49.49 -14.34 4.44
C TRP A 239 -50.59 -14.91 3.56
N GLN A 240 -50.29 -15.40 2.35
CA GLN A 240 -51.30 -16.00 1.47
C GLN A 240 -52.04 -17.16 2.13
N GLN A 241 -51.36 -18.01 2.90
CA GLN A 241 -52.01 -19.09 3.65
C GLN A 241 -52.94 -18.57 4.75
N VAL A 242 -52.49 -17.56 5.51
CA VAL A 242 -53.30 -16.92 6.55
C VAL A 242 -54.50 -16.22 5.93
N HIS A 243 -54.28 -15.37 4.93
CA HIS A 243 -55.30 -14.64 4.19
C HIS A 243 -56.36 -15.61 3.64
N CYS A 244 -55.98 -16.67 2.93
CA CYS A 244 -56.93 -17.65 2.39
C CYS A 244 -57.73 -18.36 3.48
N ARG A 245 -57.10 -18.66 4.62
CA ARG A 245 -57.78 -19.31 5.75
C ARG A 245 -58.81 -18.37 6.37
N VAL A 246 -58.43 -17.12 6.62
CA VAL A 246 -59.30 -16.11 7.23
C VAL A 246 -60.43 -15.69 6.30
N ASP A 247 -60.14 -15.45 5.02
CA ASP A 247 -61.14 -15.11 4.00
C ASP A 247 -62.24 -16.17 3.94
N ARG A 248 -61.83 -17.45 3.89
CA ARG A 248 -62.75 -18.58 3.93
C ARG A 248 -63.54 -18.63 5.24
N GLU A 249 -62.89 -18.45 6.39
CA GLU A 249 -63.59 -18.44 7.68
C GLU A 249 -64.62 -17.32 7.77
N PHE A 250 -64.29 -16.11 7.28
CA PHE A 250 -65.22 -14.99 7.25
C PHE A 250 -66.40 -15.26 6.30
N GLY A 251 -66.14 -15.88 5.15
CA GLY A 251 -67.19 -16.39 4.26
C GLY A 251 -68.13 -17.37 4.98
N HIS A 252 -67.57 -18.34 5.71
CA HIS A 252 -68.37 -19.29 6.49
C HIS A 252 -69.11 -18.66 7.66
N TYR A 253 -68.55 -17.64 8.33
CA TYR A 253 -69.26 -16.88 9.35
C TYR A 253 -70.48 -16.17 8.76
N SER A 254 -70.35 -15.59 7.56
CA SER A 254 -71.48 -15.03 6.81
C SER A 254 -72.53 -16.09 6.48
N GLU A 255 -72.12 -17.27 6.01
CA GLU A 255 -73.04 -18.38 5.75
C GLU A 255 -73.76 -18.87 7.01
N ILE A 256 -73.07 -18.98 8.15
CA ILE A 256 -73.68 -19.36 9.44
C ILE A 256 -74.77 -18.35 9.83
N ARG A 257 -74.55 -17.05 9.61
CA ARG A 257 -75.59 -16.03 9.83
C ARG A 257 -76.83 -16.28 8.95
N THR A 258 -76.68 -16.77 7.72
CA THR A 258 -77.84 -17.06 6.86
C THR A 258 -78.68 -18.26 7.32
N ILE A 259 -78.07 -19.22 8.04
CA ILE A 259 -78.73 -20.48 8.44
C ILE A 259 -79.41 -20.34 9.81
N LEU A 260 -78.95 -19.41 10.66
CA LEU A 260 -79.50 -19.23 12.00
C LEU A 260 -80.81 -18.42 12.00
N PRO A 261 -81.86 -18.84 12.76
CA PRO A 261 -83.17 -18.17 12.77
C PRO A 261 -83.19 -16.69 13.17
N ARG A 262 -82.09 -16.17 13.74
CA ARG A 262 -81.84 -14.74 14.07
C ARG A 262 -80.38 -14.35 13.80
N GLY A 263 -79.80 -14.85 12.71
CA GLY A 263 -78.36 -14.75 12.47
C GLY A 263 -77.77 -13.33 12.47
N ASN A 264 -78.53 -12.33 12.02
CA ASN A 264 -78.09 -10.93 11.99
C ASN A 264 -78.01 -10.29 13.38
N ASP A 265 -78.77 -10.80 14.36
CA ASP A 265 -78.79 -10.28 15.75
C ASP A 265 -77.79 -11.01 16.64
N ILE A 266 -77.08 -12.03 16.11
CA ILE A 266 -76.13 -12.83 16.87
C ILE A 266 -74.74 -12.18 16.80
N PRO A 267 -74.14 -11.83 17.96
CA PRO A 267 -72.79 -11.26 18.01
C PRO A 267 -71.77 -12.18 17.33
N LEU A 268 -70.81 -11.57 16.63
CA LEU A 268 -69.83 -12.32 15.83
C LEU A 268 -69.02 -13.32 16.66
N ALA A 269 -68.70 -13.01 17.91
CA ALA A 269 -68.04 -13.94 18.84
C ALA A 269 -68.82 -15.26 19.04
N LYS A 270 -70.15 -15.20 19.02
CA LYS A 270 -71.02 -16.38 19.12
C LYS A 270 -71.09 -17.16 17.80
N ILE A 271 -71.02 -16.47 16.66
CA ILE A 271 -70.86 -17.10 15.34
C ILE A 271 -69.53 -17.88 15.25
N GLN A 272 -68.43 -17.29 15.74
CA GLN A 272 -67.14 -17.98 15.81
C GLN A 272 -67.20 -19.23 16.69
N TYR A 273 -67.88 -19.14 17.84
CA TYR A 273 -68.10 -20.29 18.72
C TYR A 273 -68.85 -21.40 18.00
N TYR A 274 -69.90 -21.08 17.23
CA TYR A 274 -70.65 -22.05 16.43
C TYR A 274 -69.84 -22.69 15.31
N TYR A 275 -69.01 -21.91 14.61
CA TYR A 275 -68.09 -22.45 13.62
C TYR A 275 -67.10 -23.44 14.23
N ARG A 276 -66.57 -23.15 15.43
CA ARG A 276 -65.66 -24.05 16.15
C ARG A 276 -66.38 -25.24 16.78
N ASN A 277 -67.67 -25.09 17.11
CA ASN A 277 -68.49 -26.11 17.78
C ASN A 277 -69.80 -26.38 17.03
N PRO A 278 -69.77 -27.17 15.93
CA PRO A 278 -70.96 -27.45 15.12
C PRO A 278 -72.12 -28.09 15.90
N GLN A 279 -71.84 -28.80 16.98
CA GLN A 279 -72.86 -29.38 17.88
C GLN A 279 -73.66 -28.31 18.61
N ALA A 280 -73.02 -27.23 19.07
CA ALA A 280 -73.73 -26.13 19.72
C ALA A 280 -74.58 -25.34 18.72
N MET A 281 -74.12 -25.27 17.47
CA MET A 281 -74.86 -24.69 16.35
C MET A 281 -76.10 -25.53 15.99
N ASP A 282 -75.96 -26.86 15.99
CA ASP A 282 -77.08 -27.79 15.78
C ASP A 282 -78.26 -27.51 16.72
N THR A 283 -77.97 -27.36 18.02
CA THR A 283 -78.98 -27.05 19.05
C THR A 283 -79.73 -25.74 18.78
N SER A 284 -79.06 -24.76 18.16
CA SER A 284 -79.65 -23.46 17.82
C SER A 284 -80.45 -23.46 16.51
N ILE A 285 -80.19 -24.40 15.61
CA ILE A 285 -80.90 -24.52 14.32
C ILE A 285 -82.10 -25.45 14.47
N PHE A 286 -81.92 -26.58 15.16
CA PHE A 286 -82.90 -27.66 15.28
C PHE A 286 -83.57 -27.67 16.66
N THR A 287 -83.90 -26.48 17.18
CA THR A 287 -84.72 -26.37 18.39
C THR A 287 -86.05 -27.10 18.14
N PRO A 288 -86.50 -27.98 19.04
CA PRO A 288 -87.68 -28.81 18.79
C PRO A 288 -88.87 -27.91 18.45
N PRO A 289 -89.59 -28.17 17.34
CA PRO A 289 -90.78 -27.38 17.03
C PRO A 289 -91.74 -27.48 18.21
N SER A 290 -92.28 -26.33 18.65
CA SER A 290 -93.51 -26.33 19.43
C SER A 290 -94.52 -27.10 18.60
N VAL A 291 -94.93 -28.27 19.09
CA VAL A 291 -95.90 -29.11 18.42
C VAL A 291 -97.21 -28.32 18.40
N ILE A 292 -97.44 -27.56 17.32
CA ILE A 292 -98.77 -27.10 16.99
C ILE A 292 -99.45 -28.34 16.42
N LEU A 293 -100.11 -29.09 17.31
CA LEU A 293 -101.18 -29.96 16.88
C LEU A 293 -102.15 -29.05 16.12
N PRO A 294 -102.46 -29.31 14.83
CA PRO A 294 -103.66 -28.74 14.28
C PRO A 294 -104.80 -29.31 15.13
N GLU A 295 -105.43 -28.47 15.96
CA GLU A 295 -106.78 -28.75 16.47
C GLU A 295 -107.70 -28.78 15.24
N GLY A 296 -107.73 -29.92 14.58
CA GLY A 296 -108.66 -30.20 13.51
C GLY A 296 -109.95 -30.69 14.12
N GLU A 297 -110.86 -29.75 14.39
CA GLU A 297 -112.27 -29.98 14.70
C GLU A 297 -112.82 -31.15 13.85
N SER A 298 -113.32 -32.18 14.53
CA SER A 298 -114.13 -33.21 13.90
C SER A 298 -115.56 -32.69 13.76
N GLU A 299 -115.84 -31.94 12.69
CA GLU A 299 -117.21 -31.87 12.18
C GLU A 299 -117.48 -33.12 11.33
N SER A 300 -118.17 -34.06 11.97
CA SER A 300 -118.90 -35.15 11.32
C SER A 300 -120.00 -34.54 10.45
N LEU A 301 -119.75 -34.45 9.14
CA LEU A 301 -120.79 -34.26 8.14
C LEU A 301 -121.00 -35.59 7.41
N LEU A 302 -121.92 -36.40 7.93
CA LEU A 302 -122.54 -37.49 7.18
C LEU A 302 -123.42 -36.90 6.07
N PRO A 303 -123.23 -37.23 4.78
CA PRO A 303 -124.29 -37.08 3.80
C PRO A 303 -125.29 -38.24 3.98
N ALA A 304 -126.55 -37.91 4.18
CA ALA A 304 -127.65 -38.87 4.08
C ALA A 304 -127.77 -39.32 2.61
N GLY A 305 -127.21 -40.49 2.29
CA GLY A 305 -127.31 -41.17 1.01
C GLY A 305 -127.58 -42.67 1.22
N LYS A 306 -128.39 -43.28 0.33
CA LYS A 306 -128.92 -44.64 0.45
C LYS A 306 -127.82 -45.70 0.63
N ILE A 307 -127.96 -46.54 1.64
CA ILE A 307 -127.06 -47.67 1.95
C ILE A 307 -127.32 -48.80 0.95
N HIS A 308 -126.29 -49.22 0.20
CA HIS A 308 -126.29 -50.46 -0.60
C HIS A 308 -126.20 -51.71 0.30
N GLU A 309 -126.74 -52.85 -0.15
CA GLU A 309 -126.88 -54.11 0.62
C GLU A 309 -125.55 -54.79 1.07
N ASN A 310 -124.38 -54.20 0.81
CA ASN A 310 -123.10 -54.61 1.40
C ASN A 310 -122.09 -53.43 1.41
N PRO A 311 -122.06 -52.59 2.46
CA PRO A 311 -121.13 -51.46 2.51
C PRO A 311 -119.66 -51.89 2.63
N VAL A 312 -118.77 -51.29 1.82
CA VAL A 312 -117.33 -51.53 1.90
C VAL A 312 -116.71 -50.59 2.94
N VAL A 313 -115.98 -51.16 3.90
CA VAL A 313 -115.22 -50.40 4.91
C VAL A 313 -113.73 -50.40 4.54
N LEU A 314 -113.16 -49.21 4.37
CA LEU A 314 -111.74 -49.02 4.08
C LEU A 314 -110.92 -49.14 5.37
N THR A 315 -109.73 -49.74 5.28
CA THR A 315 -108.79 -49.81 6.40
C THR A 315 -108.07 -48.47 6.57
N ILE A 316 -108.31 -47.76 7.67
CA ILE A 316 -107.56 -46.53 8.01
C ILE A 316 -106.35 -46.91 8.87
N PRO A 317 -105.12 -46.73 8.38
CA PRO A 317 -103.93 -47.02 9.18
C PRO A 317 -103.72 -45.97 10.28
N ALA A 318 -103.10 -46.40 11.38
CA ALA A 318 -102.57 -45.45 12.36
C ALA A 318 -101.47 -44.60 11.71
N LEU A 319 -101.57 -43.28 11.87
CA LEU A 319 -100.58 -42.35 11.35
C LEU A 319 -99.23 -42.52 12.08
N PRO A 320 -98.11 -42.43 11.37
CA PRO A 320 -96.79 -42.54 11.98
C PRO A 320 -96.49 -41.37 12.91
N ASP A 321 -95.78 -41.63 14.01
CA ASP A 321 -95.34 -40.58 14.93
C ASP A 321 -94.20 -39.77 14.29
N THR A 322 -94.58 -38.63 13.71
CA THR A 322 -93.65 -37.68 13.07
C THR A 322 -92.59 -37.18 14.05
N SER A 323 -92.92 -37.07 15.34
CA SER A 323 -91.98 -36.60 16.36
C SER A 323 -90.89 -37.63 16.67
N LEU A 324 -91.25 -38.92 16.67
CA LEU A 324 -90.30 -40.02 16.83
C LEU A 324 -89.33 -40.09 15.63
N ILE A 325 -89.85 -40.00 14.41
CA ILE A 325 -89.04 -40.00 13.18
C ILE A 325 -88.04 -38.84 13.19
N CYS A 326 -88.50 -37.62 13.52
CA CYS A 326 -87.61 -36.46 13.58
C CYS A 326 -86.52 -36.59 14.67
N ARG A 327 -86.84 -37.19 15.83
CA ARG A 327 -85.84 -37.45 16.89
C ARG A 327 -84.79 -38.47 16.48
N GLU A 328 -85.16 -39.51 15.73
CA GLU A 328 -84.19 -40.47 15.21
C GLU A 328 -83.27 -39.83 14.16
N ILE A 329 -83.83 -38.96 13.29
CA ILE A 329 -83.06 -38.13 12.36
C ILE A 329 -82.10 -37.20 13.13
N ASP A 330 -82.55 -36.52 14.20
CA ASP A 330 -81.72 -35.65 15.02
C ASP A 330 -80.56 -36.43 15.69
N SER A 331 -80.85 -37.63 16.21
CA SER A 331 -79.85 -38.51 16.83
C SER A 331 -78.77 -38.94 15.82
N LEU A 332 -79.16 -39.33 14.61
CA LEU A 332 -78.22 -39.70 13.55
C LEU A 332 -77.41 -38.48 13.09
N ARG A 333 -78.04 -37.31 12.94
CA ARG A 333 -77.34 -36.04 12.59
C ARG A 333 -76.30 -35.67 13.64
N LEU A 334 -76.63 -35.71 14.94
CA LEU A 334 -75.69 -35.42 16.02
C LEU A 334 -74.49 -36.38 16.06
N LYS A 335 -74.73 -37.68 15.79
CA LYS A 335 -73.66 -38.68 15.65
C LYS A 335 -72.76 -38.39 14.45
N ALA A 336 -73.34 -38.02 13.32
CA ALA A 336 -72.61 -37.64 12.12
C ALA A 336 -71.74 -36.39 12.35
N LEU A 337 -72.26 -35.36 13.01
CA LEU A 337 -71.50 -34.15 13.36
C LEU A 337 -70.27 -34.46 14.22
N ALA A 338 -70.34 -35.44 15.12
CA ALA A 338 -69.19 -35.87 15.90
C ALA A 338 -68.10 -36.55 15.03
N HIS A 339 -68.48 -37.17 13.91
CA HIS A 339 -67.57 -37.84 12.97
C HIS A 339 -66.94 -36.89 11.95
N ILE A 340 -67.58 -35.77 11.61
CA ILE A 340 -67.09 -34.76 10.64
C ILE A 340 -65.86 -33.96 11.18
N ARG A 341 -65.23 -34.39 12.28
CA ARG A 341 -64.21 -33.59 12.97
C ARG A 341 -62.87 -33.46 12.23
N ASP A 342 -62.30 -34.51 11.63
CA ASP A 342 -60.94 -34.41 11.03
C ASP A 342 -60.60 -35.39 9.90
N LYS A 343 -61.47 -36.36 9.56
CA LYS A 343 -61.24 -37.31 8.46
C LYS A 343 -62.46 -37.34 7.55
N ASN A 344 -62.28 -36.70 6.40
CA ASN A 344 -63.33 -36.48 5.42
C ASN A 344 -63.49 -37.69 4.51
N ASP A 345 -64.71 -38.23 4.42
CA ASP A 345 -65.11 -39.03 3.28
C ASP A 345 -66.42 -38.47 2.71
N GLU A 346 -66.37 -37.95 1.49
CA GLU A 346 -67.56 -37.48 0.76
C GLU A 346 -68.56 -38.64 0.57
N ALA A 347 -68.04 -39.87 0.52
CA ALA A 347 -68.82 -41.10 0.57
C ALA A 347 -69.57 -41.30 1.90
N TYR A 348 -68.99 -40.87 3.04
CA TYR A 348 -69.65 -40.98 4.33
C TYR A 348 -70.87 -40.04 4.41
N VAL A 349 -70.70 -38.77 4.06
CA VAL A 349 -71.82 -37.81 4.06
C VAL A 349 -72.86 -38.18 3.00
N GLY A 350 -72.42 -38.64 1.81
CA GLY A 350 -73.33 -39.15 0.78
C GLY A 350 -74.16 -40.34 1.23
N GLY A 351 -73.56 -41.27 1.99
CA GLY A 351 -74.23 -42.44 2.56
C GLY A 351 -75.28 -42.12 3.63
N LEU A 352 -75.14 -41.00 4.35
CA LEU A 352 -76.12 -40.57 5.36
C LEU A 352 -77.50 -40.27 4.76
N ASN A 353 -77.56 -39.85 3.48
CA ASN A 353 -78.84 -39.61 2.81
C ASN A 353 -79.71 -40.87 2.74
N GLU A 354 -79.09 -42.01 2.46
CA GLU A 354 -79.76 -43.32 2.43
C GLU A 354 -80.15 -43.79 3.84
N GLU A 355 -79.33 -43.51 4.85
CA GLU A 355 -79.66 -43.84 6.24
C GLU A 355 -80.84 -43.03 6.78
N PHE A 356 -80.89 -41.72 6.51
CA PHE A 356 -82.06 -40.91 6.83
C PHE A 356 -83.31 -41.38 6.09
N GLU A 357 -83.17 -41.81 4.84
CA GLU A 357 -84.28 -42.36 4.06
C GLU A 357 -84.82 -43.67 4.64
N LYS A 358 -83.92 -44.56 5.06
CA LYS A 358 -84.29 -45.81 5.74
C LYS A 358 -85.11 -45.55 6.99
N ILE A 359 -84.75 -44.56 7.81
CA ILE A 359 -85.54 -44.17 9.00
C ILE A 359 -86.99 -43.82 8.61
N ILE A 360 -87.17 -42.94 7.62
CA ILE A 360 -88.51 -42.53 7.17
C ILE A 360 -89.28 -43.74 6.64
N ILE A 361 -88.66 -44.57 5.79
CA ILE A 361 -89.30 -45.75 5.20
C ILE A 361 -89.70 -46.77 6.28
N THR A 362 -88.83 -47.07 7.25
CA THR A 362 -89.10 -48.06 8.31
C THR A 362 -90.35 -47.69 9.13
N HIS A 363 -90.50 -46.42 9.51
CA HIS A 363 -91.64 -45.97 10.32
C HIS A 363 -92.93 -45.75 9.50
N THR A 364 -92.82 -45.56 8.18
CA THR A 364 -93.98 -45.22 7.33
C THR A 364 -94.44 -46.37 6.42
N ALA A 365 -93.63 -47.43 6.25
CA ALA A 365 -93.90 -48.56 5.35
C ALA A 365 -95.24 -49.24 5.63
N ARG A 366 -95.58 -49.47 6.91
CA ARG A 366 -96.85 -50.13 7.28
C ARG A 366 -98.05 -49.28 6.86
N CYS A 367 -98.02 -47.99 7.15
CA CYS A 367 -99.09 -47.05 6.77
C CYS A 367 -99.20 -46.93 5.25
N ASN A 368 -98.08 -46.74 4.56
CA ASN A 368 -98.02 -46.65 3.10
C ASN A 368 -98.54 -47.92 2.41
N ASN A 369 -98.17 -49.11 2.90
CA ASN A 369 -98.64 -50.39 2.34
C ASN A 369 -100.16 -50.55 2.50
N ILE A 370 -100.74 -50.14 3.64
CA ILE A 370 -102.18 -50.18 3.87
C ILE A 370 -102.89 -49.21 2.92
N LEU A 371 -102.44 -47.95 2.83
CA LEU A 371 -103.02 -46.97 1.91
C LEU A 371 -102.93 -47.42 0.44
N LEU A 372 -101.80 -47.97 0.02
CA LEU A 372 -101.60 -48.48 -1.35
C LEU A 372 -102.45 -49.71 -1.64
N HIS A 373 -102.59 -50.62 -0.66
CA HIS A 373 -103.45 -51.80 -0.80
C HIS A 373 -104.92 -51.40 -0.94
N GLU A 374 -105.38 -50.47 -0.12
CA GLU A 374 -106.76 -49.94 -0.19
C GLU A 374 -107.00 -49.14 -1.47
N ASP A 375 -106.05 -48.29 -1.91
CA ASP A 375 -106.13 -47.59 -3.20
C ASP A 375 -106.20 -48.57 -4.39
N LYS A 376 -105.46 -49.69 -4.33
CA LYS A 376 -105.56 -50.76 -5.33
C LYS A 376 -106.91 -51.47 -5.27
N ARG A 377 -107.38 -51.80 -4.06
CA ARG A 377 -108.69 -52.44 -3.84
C ARG A 377 -109.84 -51.59 -4.39
N ILE A 378 -109.76 -50.26 -4.24
CA ILE A 378 -110.74 -49.31 -4.81
C ILE A 378 -110.71 -49.34 -6.34
N LYS A 379 -109.50 -49.31 -6.94
CA LYS A 379 -109.32 -49.31 -8.40
C LYS A 379 -109.70 -50.63 -9.05
N ASP A 380 -109.22 -51.75 -8.51
CA ASP A 380 -109.38 -53.10 -9.09
C ASP A 380 -110.85 -53.56 -9.03
N ASN A 381 -111.60 -53.12 -8.02
CA ASN A 381 -113.02 -53.46 -7.86
C ASN A 381 -113.97 -52.38 -8.38
N GLY A 382 -113.47 -51.25 -8.90
CA GLY A 382 -114.27 -50.19 -9.51
C GLY A 382 -115.24 -49.48 -8.55
N TYR A 383 -114.94 -49.40 -7.26
CA TYR A 383 -115.84 -48.78 -6.27
C TYR A 383 -116.00 -47.28 -6.51
N HIS A 384 -117.24 -46.78 -6.37
CA HIS A 384 -117.57 -45.36 -6.38
C HIS A 384 -117.66 -44.81 -4.94
N ASN A 385 -117.54 -43.49 -4.78
CA ASN A 385 -117.53 -42.84 -3.45
C ASN A 385 -118.75 -43.20 -2.59
N GLU A 386 -119.89 -43.47 -3.22
CA GLU A 386 -121.16 -43.83 -2.56
C GLU A 386 -121.16 -45.27 -2.00
N ASP A 387 -120.24 -46.14 -2.43
CA ASP A 387 -120.13 -47.55 -2.01
C ASP A 387 -119.34 -47.73 -0.70
N MET A 388 -118.71 -46.66 -0.20
CA MET A 388 -117.70 -46.70 0.86
C MET A 388 -118.09 -45.85 2.06
N VAL A 389 -118.22 -46.48 3.24
CA VAL A 389 -118.76 -45.85 4.46
C VAL A 389 -117.84 -44.76 5.03
N ASN A 390 -116.53 -44.98 4.96
CA ASN A 390 -115.52 -44.11 5.59
C ASN A 390 -114.54 -43.48 4.58
N PHE A 391 -114.99 -43.26 3.34
CA PHE A 391 -114.16 -42.70 2.27
C PHE A 391 -113.54 -41.33 2.62
N ASN A 392 -114.33 -40.42 3.21
CA ASN A 392 -113.85 -39.09 3.61
C ASN A 392 -112.78 -39.15 4.72
N GLU A 393 -112.91 -40.08 5.66
CA GLU A 393 -111.92 -40.32 6.73
C GLU A 393 -110.65 -40.95 6.15
N PHE A 394 -110.77 -41.86 5.19
CA PHE A 394 -109.64 -42.45 4.47
C PHE A 394 -108.86 -41.40 3.65
N GLU A 395 -109.54 -40.54 2.89
CA GLU A 395 -108.90 -39.44 2.14
C GLU A 395 -108.33 -38.35 3.06
N ARG A 396 -108.92 -38.10 4.23
CA ARG A 396 -108.33 -37.25 5.27
C ARG A 396 -107.04 -37.86 5.82
N ALA A 397 -107.05 -39.13 6.21
CA ALA A 397 -105.86 -39.83 6.70
C ALA A 397 -104.73 -39.86 5.64
N LYS A 398 -105.07 -40.01 4.35
CA LYS A 398 -104.13 -39.94 3.24
C LYS A 398 -103.51 -38.55 3.05
N ARG A 399 -104.30 -37.48 3.19
CA ARG A 399 -103.80 -36.08 3.17
C ARG A 399 -102.90 -35.80 4.38
N GLU A 400 -103.31 -36.22 5.57
CA GLU A 400 -102.52 -36.08 6.80
C GLU A 400 -101.21 -36.87 6.72
N PHE A 401 -101.24 -38.12 6.23
CA PHE A 401 -100.05 -38.92 5.98
C PHE A 401 -99.08 -38.24 4.99
N ARG A 402 -99.58 -37.67 3.89
CA ARG A 402 -98.76 -36.90 2.94
C ARG A 402 -98.14 -35.66 3.59
N SER A 403 -98.91 -34.93 4.39
CA SER A 403 -98.42 -33.76 5.11
C SER A 403 -97.32 -34.13 6.12
N GLN A 404 -97.51 -35.20 6.89
CA GLN A 404 -96.51 -35.72 7.83
C GLN A 404 -95.24 -36.22 7.11
N MET A 405 -95.41 -36.92 5.98
CA MET A 405 -94.28 -37.35 5.14
C MET A 405 -93.49 -36.16 4.59
N GLN A 406 -94.18 -35.09 4.17
CA GLN A 406 -93.53 -33.86 3.72
C GLN A 406 -92.71 -33.24 4.85
N ILE A 407 -93.25 -33.15 6.07
CA ILE A 407 -92.51 -32.64 7.25
C ILE A 407 -91.24 -33.48 7.51
N CYS A 408 -91.34 -34.81 7.47
CA CYS A 408 -90.20 -35.71 7.64
C CYS A 408 -89.13 -35.52 6.55
N TYR A 409 -89.53 -35.42 5.28
CA TYR A 409 -88.60 -35.21 4.17
C TYR A 409 -87.97 -33.81 4.16
N ASP A 410 -88.72 -32.78 4.55
CA ASP A 410 -88.18 -31.42 4.73
C ASP A 410 -87.18 -31.38 5.89
N HIS A 411 -87.45 -32.11 6.98
CA HIS A 411 -86.52 -32.23 8.11
C HIS A 411 -85.25 -33.00 7.74
N LYS A 412 -85.38 -34.08 6.94
CA LYS A 412 -84.24 -34.79 6.33
C LYS A 412 -83.43 -33.85 5.43
N ALA A 413 -84.07 -33.12 4.54
CA ALA A 413 -83.40 -32.23 3.58
C ALA A 413 -82.61 -31.14 4.31
N ARG A 414 -83.20 -30.48 5.32
CA ARG A 414 -82.50 -29.49 6.16
C ARG A 414 -81.33 -30.10 6.93
N SER A 415 -81.50 -31.31 7.46
CA SER A 415 -80.44 -32.03 8.17
C SER A 415 -79.26 -32.36 7.24
N MET A 416 -79.55 -32.79 6.02
CA MET A 416 -78.54 -33.08 5.00
C MET A 416 -77.83 -31.82 4.49
N ASP A 417 -78.57 -30.73 4.22
CA ASP A 417 -77.97 -29.45 3.84
C ASP A 417 -77.02 -28.95 4.93
N PHE A 418 -77.43 -29.00 6.20
CA PHE A 418 -76.59 -28.63 7.33
C PHE A 418 -75.30 -29.47 7.42
N LEU A 419 -75.41 -30.80 7.36
CA LEU A 419 -74.24 -31.69 7.41
C LEU A 419 -73.30 -31.47 6.22
N THR A 420 -73.87 -31.25 5.02
CA THR A 420 -73.10 -30.98 3.81
C THR A 420 -72.31 -29.67 3.93
N ARG A 421 -72.94 -28.60 4.40
CA ARG A 421 -72.28 -27.31 4.63
C ARG A 421 -71.19 -27.41 5.70
N VAL A 422 -71.48 -28.03 6.85
CA VAL A 422 -70.47 -28.25 7.91
C VAL A 422 -69.28 -29.06 7.39
N SER A 423 -69.52 -30.08 6.56
CA SER A 423 -68.45 -30.85 5.91
C SER A 423 -67.64 -30.01 4.93
N GLN A 424 -68.29 -29.17 4.10
CA GLN A 424 -67.62 -28.28 3.16
C GLN A 424 -66.76 -27.22 3.87
N TRP A 425 -67.22 -26.66 4.98
CA TRP A 425 -66.46 -25.67 5.76
C TRP A 425 -65.14 -26.22 6.31
N ARG A 426 -65.07 -27.54 6.55
CA ARG A 426 -63.86 -28.22 7.02
C ARG A 426 -62.91 -28.61 5.88
N ARG A 427 -63.35 -28.58 4.62
CA ARG A 427 -62.56 -28.98 3.45
C ARG A 427 -61.80 -27.79 2.87
N LEU A 428 -60.51 -27.96 2.59
CA LEU A 428 -59.82 -27.10 1.60
C LEU A 428 -59.85 -27.84 0.25
N PRO A 429 -60.28 -27.19 -0.84
CA PRO A 429 -60.30 -27.84 -2.15
C PRO A 429 -58.92 -28.34 -2.54
N ARG A 430 -58.83 -29.60 -3.00
CA ARG A 430 -57.57 -30.24 -3.44
C ARG A 430 -56.76 -29.37 -4.41
N PRO A 431 -57.35 -28.78 -5.49
CA PRO A 431 -56.59 -27.90 -6.39
C PRO A 431 -55.95 -26.70 -5.67
N ARG A 432 -56.66 -26.14 -4.69
CA ARG A 432 -56.18 -24.99 -3.92
C ARG A 432 -55.04 -25.36 -2.96
N ILE A 433 -55.09 -26.54 -2.34
CA ILE A 433 -53.97 -27.06 -1.53
C ILE A 433 -52.72 -27.16 -2.40
N MET A 434 -52.86 -27.78 -3.58
CA MET A 434 -51.74 -27.96 -4.51
C MET A 434 -51.16 -26.64 -4.99
N GLU A 435 -52.01 -25.65 -5.32
CA GLU A 435 -51.59 -24.31 -5.73
C GLU A 435 -50.81 -23.57 -4.62
N LEU A 436 -51.31 -23.59 -3.38
CA LEU A 436 -50.64 -22.94 -2.24
C LEU A 436 -49.28 -23.57 -1.94
N LEU A 437 -49.18 -24.90 -2.01
CA LEU A 437 -47.92 -25.62 -1.78
C LEU A 437 -46.91 -25.38 -2.91
N ASP A 438 -47.38 -25.32 -4.16
CA ASP A 438 -46.53 -24.99 -5.31
C ASP A 438 -46.01 -23.55 -5.24
N TYR A 439 -46.89 -22.61 -4.90
CA TYR A 439 -46.53 -21.21 -4.67
C TYR A 439 -45.47 -21.07 -3.58
N GLN A 440 -45.69 -21.73 -2.43
CA GLN A 440 -44.77 -21.77 -1.30
C GLN A 440 -43.36 -22.27 -1.72
N MET A 441 -43.28 -23.39 -2.45
CA MET A 441 -42.00 -23.93 -2.96
C MET A 441 -41.31 -22.99 -3.94
N ASN A 442 -42.07 -22.35 -4.83
CA ASN A 442 -41.52 -21.38 -5.80
C ASN A 442 -40.95 -20.13 -5.11
N GLN A 443 -41.59 -19.63 -4.04
CA GLN A 443 -41.06 -18.50 -3.27
C GLN A 443 -39.75 -18.84 -2.56
N GLY A 444 -39.64 -20.02 -1.94
CA GLY A 444 -38.39 -20.48 -1.31
C GLY A 444 -37.20 -20.48 -2.28
N GLY A 445 -37.42 -20.96 -3.52
CA GLY A 445 -36.42 -20.91 -4.58
C GLY A 445 -36.05 -19.48 -5.01
N ARG A 446 -37.04 -18.60 -5.17
CA ARG A 446 -36.83 -17.18 -5.54
C ARG A 446 -35.99 -16.43 -4.51
N TYR A 447 -36.26 -16.62 -3.22
CA TYR A 447 -35.50 -16.00 -2.14
C TYR A 447 -34.02 -16.40 -2.15
N MET A 448 -33.74 -17.68 -2.41
CA MET A 448 -32.35 -18.14 -2.55
C MET A 448 -31.67 -17.57 -3.80
N ALA A 449 -32.37 -17.51 -4.93
CA ALA A 449 -31.85 -16.90 -6.15
C ALA A 449 -31.51 -15.40 -5.95
N LEU A 450 -32.37 -14.66 -5.25
CA LEU A 450 -32.12 -13.26 -4.87
C LEU A 450 -30.83 -13.15 -4.04
N VAL A 451 -30.68 -13.96 -2.99
CA VAL A 451 -29.50 -13.92 -2.11
C VAL A 451 -28.23 -14.28 -2.87
N THR A 452 -28.25 -15.32 -3.70
CA THR A 452 -27.12 -15.66 -4.57
C THR A 452 -26.77 -14.52 -5.51
N SER A 453 -27.77 -13.81 -6.05
CA SER A 453 -27.53 -12.64 -6.90
C SER A 453 -26.92 -11.45 -6.14
N LEU A 454 -27.24 -11.26 -4.86
CA LEU A 454 -26.60 -10.24 -4.01
C LEU A 454 -25.14 -10.60 -3.73
N VAL A 455 -24.86 -11.87 -3.42
CA VAL A 455 -23.50 -12.39 -3.22
C VAL A 455 -22.67 -12.25 -4.50
N ARG A 456 -23.25 -12.57 -5.66
CA ARG A 456 -22.60 -12.43 -6.96
C ARG A 456 -22.21 -10.97 -7.23
N ASP A 457 -23.12 -10.04 -6.98
CA ASP A 457 -22.86 -8.60 -7.14
C ASP A 457 -21.78 -8.10 -6.17
N CYS A 458 -21.67 -8.68 -4.97
CA CYS A 458 -20.59 -8.38 -4.04
C CYS A 458 -19.21 -8.87 -4.51
N GLY A 459 -19.13 -9.75 -5.51
CA GLY A 459 -17.87 -10.35 -5.96
C GLY A 459 -16.82 -9.33 -6.41
N THR A 460 -17.23 -8.18 -6.96
CA THR A 460 -16.31 -7.12 -7.41
C THR A 460 -15.78 -6.25 -6.26
N LEU A 461 -16.32 -6.37 -5.04
CA LEU A 461 -15.81 -5.66 -3.86
C LEU A 461 -14.36 -6.04 -3.53
N SER A 462 -13.86 -7.18 -4.03
CA SER A 462 -12.47 -7.61 -3.81
C SER A 462 -11.44 -6.61 -4.33
N ARG A 463 -11.86 -5.75 -5.28
CA ARG A 463 -11.05 -4.70 -5.91
C ARG A 463 -11.00 -3.41 -5.08
N LEU A 464 -11.90 -3.21 -4.13
CA LEU A 464 -11.93 -2.01 -3.29
C LEU A 464 -10.90 -2.12 -2.16
N GLU A 465 -10.18 -1.04 -1.87
CA GLU A 465 -9.11 -1.04 -0.86
C GLU A 465 -9.63 -0.92 0.59
N ASP A 466 -10.92 -0.63 0.79
CA ASP A 466 -11.51 -0.39 2.11
C ASP A 466 -11.66 -1.65 2.98
N ARG A 467 -11.04 -1.61 4.16
CA ARG A 467 -11.04 -2.72 5.14
C ARG A 467 -12.41 -2.96 5.77
N LYS A 468 -13.20 -1.91 6.01
CA LYS A 468 -14.52 -2.02 6.64
C LYS A 468 -15.49 -2.75 5.71
N VAL A 469 -15.50 -2.41 4.41
CA VAL A 469 -16.30 -3.11 3.38
C VAL A 469 -16.00 -4.61 3.36
N TYR A 470 -14.72 -4.99 3.44
CA TYR A 470 -14.31 -6.39 3.52
C TYR A 470 -14.83 -7.09 4.79
N ILE A 471 -14.63 -6.48 5.97
CA ILE A 471 -15.09 -7.05 7.24
C ILE A 471 -16.60 -7.25 7.23
N ASP A 472 -17.34 -6.26 6.73
CA ASP A 472 -18.79 -6.29 6.63
C ASP A 472 -19.26 -7.41 5.70
N TYR A 473 -18.63 -7.60 4.54
CA TYR A 473 -18.97 -8.70 3.63
C TYR A 473 -18.69 -10.07 4.23
N VAL A 474 -17.51 -10.26 4.84
CA VAL A 474 -17.15 -11.52 5.50
C VAL A 474 -18.10 -11.82 6.68
N ALA A 475 -18.55 -10.80 7.41
CA ALA A 475 -19.52 -10.97 8.48
C ALA A 475 -20.89 -11.38 7.95
N ALA A 476 -21.36 -10.75 6.87
CA ALA A 476 -22.65 -11.05 6.25
C ALA A 476 -22.67 -12.47 5.65
N ILE A 477 -21.64 -12.83 4.87
CA ILE A 477 -21.57 -14.14 4.21
C ILE A 477 -21.42 -15.29 5.21
N LYS A 478 -20.71 -15.10 6.34
CA LYS A 478 -20.62 -16.13 7.39
C LYS A 478 -21.97 -16.46 8.04
N ARG A 479 -22.91 -15.51 8.02
CA ARG A 479 -24.26 -15.68 8.55
C ARG A 479 -25.27 -16.09 7.50
N ILE A 480 -24.87 -16.24 6.23
CA ILE A 480 -25.76 -16.60 5.12
C ILE A 480 -26.48 -17.93 5.38
N ASP A 481 -25.91 -18.83 6.18
CA ASP A 481 -26.50 -20.13 6.54
C ASP A 481 -27.87 -20.05 7.23
N GLY A 482 -28.25 -18.89 7.79
CA GLY A 482 -29.60 -18.63 8.29
C GLY A 482 -30.65 -18.64 7.17
N ILE A 483 -30.29 -18.16 5.96
CA ILE A 483 -31.23 -17.98 4.85
C ILE A 483 -31.65 -19.31 4.21
N PRO A 484 -30.75 -20.25 3.87
CA PRO A 484 -31.15 -21.57 3.39
C PRO A 484 -32.01 -22.31 4.42
N ARG A 485 -31.70 -22.20 5.72
CA ARG A 485 -32.54 -22.81 6.78
C ARG A 485 -33.93 -22.21 6.80
N PHE A 486 -34.03 -20.88 6.65
CA PHE A 486 -35.29 -20.16 6.53
C PHE A 486 -36.08 -20.64 5.30
N ALA A 487 -35.47 -20.65 4.11
CA ALA A 487 -36.12 -21.12 2.88
C ALA A 487 -36.57 -22.60 2.98
N MET A 488 -35.78 -23.45 3.65
CA MET A 488 -36.14 -24.85 3.89
C MET A 488 -37.33 -25.03 4.84
N LYS A 489 -37.55 -24.13 5.81
CA LYS A 489 -38.79 -24.14 6.61
C LYS A 489 -40.01 -23.90 5.73
N GLY A 490 -39.84 -23.03 4.73
CA GLY A 490 -40.83 -22.74 3.72
C GLY A 490 -41.12 -23.86 2.73
N ILE A 491 -40.55 -25.06 2.83
CA ILE A 491 -40.94 -26.20 1.97
C ILE A 491 -41.46 -27.41 2.76
N VAL A 492 -41.66 -27.26 4.08
CA VAL A 492 -42.21 -28.30 4.93
C VAL A 492 -43.73 -28.25 4.87
N PHE A 493 -44.33 -29.42 4.63
CA PHE A 493 -45.78 -29.57 4.58
C PHE A 493 -46.33 -29.89 5.97
N ASP A 494 -47.47 -29.30 6.31
CA ASP A 494 -48.25 -29.71 7.47
C ASP A 494 -48.73 -31.16 7.28
N ARG A 495 -48.57 -31.98 8.33
CA ARG A 495 -48.93 -33.40 8.33
C ARG A 495 -50.42 -33.59 8.11
N ASP A 496 -51.24 -32.69 8.65
CA ASP A 496 -52.70 -32.78 8.57
C ASP A 496 -53.19 -32.41 7.17
N VAL A 497 -52.53 -31.44 6.51
CA VAL A 497 -52.78 -31.10 5.10
C VAL A 497 -52.41 -32.26 4.18
N LEU A 498 -51.26 -32.92 4.41
CA LEU A 498 -50.85 -34.08 3.62
C LEU A 498 -51.80 -35.27 3.79
N ALA A 499 -52.36 -35.47 4.98
CA ALA A 499 -53.30 -36.58 5.25
C ALA A 499 -54.59 -36.47 4.43
N SER A 500 -54.94 -35.27 3.95
CA SER A 500 -56.12 -35.01 3.12
C SER A 500 -55.92 -35.26 1.62
N LEU A 501 -54.69 -35.51 1.18
CA LEU A 501 -54.34 -35.66 -0.24
C LEU A 501 -54.20 -37.14 -0.65
N PRO A 502 -54.55 -37.50 -1.90
CA PRO A 502 -54.32 -38.85 -2.42
C PRO A 502 -52.82 -39.14 -2.58
N ALA A 503 -52.46 -40.42 -2.53
CA ALA A 503 -51.06 -40.88 -2.58
C ALA A 503 -50.28 -40.37 -3.82
N ASN A 504 -50.94 -40.21 -4.97
CA ASN A 504 -50.31 -39.69 -6.20
C ASN A 504 -49.88 -38.22 -6.07
N ASP A 505 -50.70 -37.39 -5.41
CA ASP A 505 -50.36 -35.98 -5.19
C ASP A 505 -49.25 -35.83 -4.17
N ILE A 506 -49.30 -36.61 -3.09
CA ILE A 506 -48.21 -36.65 -2.11
C ILE A 506 -46.88 -37.01 -2.80
N ARG A 507 -46.90 -37.98 -3.73
CA ARG A 507 -45.72 -38.35 -4.51
C ARG A 507 -45.24 -37.20 -5.40
N SER A 508 -46.15 -36.50 -6.09
CA SER A 508 -45.81 -35.34 -6.92
C SER A 508 -45.22 -34.19 -6.10
N LEU A 509 -45.82 -33.87 -4.94
CA LEU A 509 -45.33 -32.84 -4.03
C LEU A 509 -43.95 -33.19 -3.47
N ARG A 510 -43.71 -34.44 -3.07
CA ARG A 510 -42.39 -34.88 -2.59
C ARG A 510 -41.31 -34.79 -3.66
N LEU A 511 -41.64 -35.04 -4.93
CA LEU A 511 -40.71 -34.84 -6.03
C LEU A 511 -40.33 -33.36 -6.16
N LYS A 512 -41.33 -32.47 -6.26
CA LYS A 512 -41.11 -31.01 -6.30
C LYS A 512 -40.35 -30.49 -5.07
N GLN A 513 -40.64 -31.01 -3.88
CA GLN A 513 -39.94 -30.67 -2.65
C GLN A 513 -38.46 -31.07 -2.72
N THR A 514 -38.17 -32.25 -3.29
CA THR A 514 -36.80 -32.73 -3.47
C THR A 514 -36.05 -31.83 -4.45
N ASP A 515 -36.67 -31.46 -5.56
CA ASP A 515 -36.09 -30.56 -6.57
C ASP A 515 -35.84 -29.16 -6.00
N CYS A 516 -36.80 -28.59 -5.25
CA CYS A 516 -36.65 -27.30 -4.59
C CYS A 516 -35.54 -27.34 -3.53
N ALA A 517 -35.50 -28.38 -2.68
CA ALA A 517 -34.45 -28.56 -1.70
C ALA A 517 -33.06 -28.70 -2.34
N ALA A 518 -32.97 -29.39 -3.49
CA ALA A 518 -31.75 -29.47 -4.29
C ALA A 518 -31.35 -28.09 -4.84
N GLY A 519 -32.31 -27.31 -5.35
CA GLY A 519 -32.09 -25.92 -5.81
C GLY A 519 -31.60 -24.97 -4.72
N ILE A 520 -32.17 -25.06 -3.50
CA ILE A 520 -31.74 -24.28 -2.33
C ILE A 520 -30.30 -24.66 -1.94
N LYS A 521 -29.99 -25.97 -1.91
CA LYS A 521 -28.62 -26.46 -1.63
C LYS A 521 -27.63 -26.02 -2.70
N GLY A 522 -28.01 -26.08 -3.99
CA GLY A 522 -27.21 -25.61 -5.11
C GLY A 522 -26.91 -24.11 -5.01
N SER A 523 -27.92 -23.29 -4.71
CA SER A 523 -27.76 -21.84 -4.50
C SER A 523 -26.81 -21.52 -3.34
N ARG A 524 -26.90 -22.28 -2.23
CA ARG A 524 -25.97 -22.16 -1.09
C ARG A 524 -24.54 -22.51 -1.51
N TYR A 525 -24.36 -23.59 -2.27
CA TYR A 525 -23.05 -24.00 -2.76
C TYR A 525 -22.44 -22.95 -3.71
N GLU A 526 -23.25 -22.39 -4.61
CA GLU A 526 -22.84 -21.30 -5.50
C GLU A 526 -22.41 -20.05 -4.72
N ALA A 527 -23.16 -19.64 -3.70
CA ALA A 527 -22.76 -18.53 -2.83
C ALA A 527 -21.40 -18.80 -2.14
N GLY A 528 -21.13 -20.06 -1.78
CA GLY A 528 -19.83 -20.51 -1.26
C GLY A 528 -18.69 -20.39 -2.28
N ILE A 529 -18.93 -20.78 -3.54
CA ILE A 529 -17.96 -20.62 -4.65
C ILE A 529 -17.65 -19.14 -4.85
N LEU A 530 -18.68 -18.29 -4.97
CA LEU A 530 -18.52 -16.85 -5.17
C LEU A 530 -17.74 -16.19 -4.02
N TYR A 531 -17.94 -16.65 -2.79
CA TYR A 531 -17.16 -16.22 -1.64
C TYR A 531 -15.68 -16.63 -1.75
N HIS A 532 -15.39 -17.86 -2.17
CA HIS A 532 -14.01 -18.30 -2.39
C HIS A 532 -13.32 -17.55 -3.53
N GLU A 533 -14.04 -17.25 -4.61
CA GLU A 533 -13.55 -16.41 -5.70
C GLU A 533 -13.24 -14.99 -5.21
N PHE A 534 -14.10 -14.41 -4.39
CA PHE A 534 -13.85 -13.11 -3.75
C PHE A 534 -12.55 -13.13 -2.92
N LEU A 535 -12.35 -14.15 -2.08
CA LEU A 535 -11.11 -14.29 -1.29
C LEU A 535 -9.88 -14.43 -2.18
N LYS A 536 -9.94 -15.26 -3.22
CA LYS A 536 -8.86 -15.45 -4.19
C LYS A 536 -8.50 -14.14 -4.90
N ASN A 537 -9.50 -13.39 -5.35
CA ASN A 537 -9.30 -12.11 -6.02
C ASN A 537 -8.72 -11.05 -5.07
N ARG A 538 -9.13 -11.07 -3.79
CA ARG A 538 -8.57 -10.17 -2.77
C ARG A 538 -7.12 -10.50 -2.46
N ASP A 539 -6.79 -11.78 -2.29
CA ASP A 539 -5.41 -12.21 -2.07
C ASP A 539 -4.51 -11.92 -3.28
N ALA A 540 -5.05 -11.98 -4.49
CA ALA A 540 -4.34 -11.57 -5.71
C ALA A 540 -4.10 -10.05 -5.73
N ALA A 541 -5.10 -9.24 -5.37
CA ALA A 541 -4.98 -7.78 -5.28
C ALA A 541 -3.92 -7.37 -4.24
N ILE A 542 -3.97 -7.94 -3.03
CA ILE A 542 -2.98 -7.70 -1.96
C ILE A 542 -1.57 -8.13 -2.40
N ARG A 543 -1.44 -9.25 -3.12
CA ARG A 543 -0.14 -9.72 -3.64
C ARG A 543 0.41 -8.77 -4.71
N ASN A 544 -0.43 -8.29 -5.62
CA ASN A 544 -0.03 -7.33 -6.64
C ASN A 544 0.43 -6.01 -6.02
N GLU A 545 -0.27 -5.50 -5.00
CA GLU A 545 0.11 -4.28 -4.29
C GLU A 545 1.47 -4.43 -3.58
N LYS A 546 1.68 -5.55 -2.88
CA LYS A 546 2.97 -5.86 -2.25
C LYS A 546 4.12 -6.01 -3.26
N ASN A 547 3.83 -6.56 -4.44
CA ASN A 547 4.82 -6.70 -5.51
C ASN A 547 5.18 -5.36 -6.15
N VAL A 548 4.21 -4.46 -6.34
CA VAL A 548 4.49 -3.10 -6.85
C VAL A 548 5.30 -2.30 -5.83
N ASP A 549 4.96 -2.37 -4.55
CA ASP A 549 5.69 -1.67 -3.49
C ASP A 549 7.13 -2.22 -3.30
N SER A 550 7.33 -3.54 -3.42
CA SER A 550 8.67 -4.14 -3.40
C SER A 550 9.51 -3.75 -4.63
N THR A 551 8.90 -3.69 -5.81
CA THR A 551 9.58 -3.26 -7.05
C THR A 551 10.00 -1.79 -6.95
N MET A 552 9.15 -0.93 -6.39
CA MET A 552 9.46 0.49 -6.16
C MET A 552 10.57 0.69 -5.12
N LYS A 553 10.58 -0.10 -4.04
CA LYS A 553 11.68 -0.11 -3.06
C LYS A 553 13.00 -0.54 -3.67
N ASN A 554 12.99 -1.53 -4.56
CA ASN A 554 14.18 -1.99 -5.28
C ASN A 554 14.71 -0.93 -6.26
N LEU A 555 13.83 -0.26 -7.01
CA LEU A 555 14.21 0.82 -7.93
C LEU A 555 14.81 2.03 -7.20
N ALA A 556 14.21 2.45 -6.08
CA ALA A 556 14.75 3.55 -5.27
C ALA A 556 16.11 3.21 -4.66
N ALA A 557 16.30 1.94 -4.24
CA ALA A 557 17.59 1.47 -3.76
C ALA A 557 18.66 1.45 -4.86
N GLN A 558 18.32 0.98 -6.07
CA GLN A 558 19.22 0.98 -7.21
C GLN A 558 19.64 2.41 -7.58
N PHE A 559 18.67 3.33 -7.66
CA PHE A 559 18.93 4.72 -8.00
C PHE A 559 19.81 5.44 -6.95
N GLU A 560 19.68 5.08 -5.67
CA GLU A 560 20.57 5.59 -4.62
C GLU A 560 22.02 5.14 -4.81
N ILE A 561 22.22 3.86 -5.08
CA ILE A 561 23.54 3.28 -5.31
C ILE A 561 24.19 3.90 -6.54
N ASP A 562 23.44 4.07 -7.63
CA ASP A 562 23.93 4.72 -8.85
C ASP A 562 24.33 6.18 -8.59
N THR A 563 23.56 6.89 -7.77
CA THR A 563 23.85 8.29 -7.41
C THR A 563 25.15 8.42 -6.62
N ILE A 564 25.35 7.57 -5.61
CA ILE A 564 26.59 7.58 -4.81
C ILE A 564 27.78 7.16 -5.68
N THR A 565 27.60 6.15 -6.53
CA THR A 565 28.64 5.66 -7.44
C THR A 565 29.02 6.71 -8.50
N GLY A 566 28.06 7.45 -9.05
CA GLY A 566 28.32 8.58 -9.94
C GLY A 566 29.11 9.69 -9.25
N SER A 567 28.80 9.97 -7.98
CA SER A 567 29.52 10.96 -7.16
C SER A 567 30.97 10.54 -6.88
N LEU A 568 31.21 9.24 -6.65
CA LEU A 568 32.56 8.67 -6.53
C LEU A 568 33.37 8.79 -7.83
N LYS A 569 32.74 8.53 -9.00
CA LYS A 569 33.38 8.68 -10.32
C LYS A 569 33.79 10.14 -10.55
N ASP A 570 32.89 11.09 -10.32
CA ASP A 570 33.19 12.52 -10.45
C ASP A 570 34.34 12.96 -9.53
N CYS A 571 34.36 12.50 -8.27
CA CYS A 571 35.44 12.82 -7.33
C CYS A 571 36.78 12.25 -7.80
N ARG A 572 36.80 11.01 -8.31
CA ARG A 572 38.00 10.36 -8.85
C ARG A 572 38.53 11.11 -10.08
N GLU A 573 37.64 11.45 -11.01
CA GLU A 573 38.00 12.20 -12.22
C GLU A 573 38.53 13.59 -11.87
N SER A 574 37.89 14.29 -10.94
CA SER A 574 38.32 15.62 -10.50
C SER A 574 39.66 15.56 -9.76
N PHE A 575 39.89 14.55 -8.93
CA PHE A 575 41.18 14.32 -8.27
C PHE A 575 42.32 14.06 -9.28
N ALA A 576 42.05 13.27 -10.33
CA ALA A 576 43.06 12.88 -11.31
C ALA A 576 43.57 14.03 -12.21
N ARG A 577 42.82 15.15 -12.28
CA ARG A 577 43.19 16.35 -13.05
C ARG A 577 44.30 17.18 -12.39
N TYR A 578 44.47 17.08 -11.07
CA TYR A 578 45.43 17.86 -10.29
C TYR A 578 46.82 17.21 -10.26
N ARG A 579 47.65 17.52 -11.26
CA ARG A 579 48.98 16.92 -11.48
C ARG A 579 50.14 17.93 -11.46
N TYR A 580 49.88 19.19 -11.15
CA TYR A 580 50.91 20.23 -11.22
C TYR A 580 52.11 19.92 -10.31
N ALA A 581 51.86 19.39 -9.11
CA ALA A 581 52.91 18.99 -8.18
C ALA A 581 53.85 17.90 -8.75
N GLU A 582 53.33 16.97 -9.56
CA GLU A 582 54.15 15.92 -10.20
C GLU A 582 55.13 16.54 -11.21
N THR A 583 54.63 17.46 -12.05
CA THR A 583 55.45 18.16 -13.04
C THR A 583 56.43 19.14 -12.38
N ALA A 584 56.00 19.88 -11.35
CA ALA A 584 56.81 20.87 -10.67
C ALA A 584 57.96 20.23 -9.88
N PHE A 585 57.72 19.13 -9.15
CA PHE A 585 58.77 18.43 -8.41
C PHE A 585 59.73 17.66 -9.32
N ALA A 586 59.25 17.12 -10.46
CA ALA A 586 60.14 16.53 -11.46
C ALA A 586 61.09 17.60 -12.06
N GLY A 587 60.56 18.77 -12.43
CA GLY A 587 61.36 19.90 -12.89
C GLY A 587 62.37 20.36 -11.85
N TYR A 588 61.94 20.46 -10.58
CA TYR A 588 62.82 20.78 -9.46
C TYR A 588 63.99 19.79 -9.33
N ARG A 589 63.72 18.48 -9.45
CA ARG A 589 64.76 17.44 -9.36
C ARG A 589 65.82 17.58 -10.44
N ILE A 590 65.40 17.83 -11.68
CA ILE A 590 66.32 18.02 -12.82
C ILE A 590 67.24 19.21 -12.55
N ALA A 591 66.68 20.34 -12.11
CA ALA A 591 67.46 21.54 -11.78
C ALA A 591 68.41 21.30 -10.61
N PHE A 592 67.96 20.60 -9.56
CA PHE A 592 68.81 20.25 -8.43
C PHE A 592 70.00 19.36 -8.85
N ASP A 593 69.76 18.31 -9.64
CA ASP A 593 70.82 17.40 -10.07
C ASP A 593 71.84 18.11 -10.98
N ARG A 594 71.36 19.00 -11.86
CA ARG A 594 72.23 19.87 -12.68
C ARG A 594 73.13 20.74 -11.81
N LEU A 595 72.56 21.50 -10.88
CA LEU A 595 73.31 22.41 -10.01
C LEU A 595 74.23 21.68 -9.02
N GLN A 596 73.83 20.48 -8.59
CA GLN A 596 74.68 19.62 -7.75
C GLN A 596 75.91 19.12 -8.52
N ASN A 597 75.75 18.75 -9.80
CA ASN A 597 76.86 18.37 -10.67
C ASN A 597 77.80 19.55 -10.94
N ASP A 598 77.27 20.74 -11.23
CA ASP A 598 78.07 21.97 -11.37
C ASP A 598 78.90 22.27 -10.11
N ALA A 599 78.30 22.12 -8.92
CA ALA A 599 78.99 22.30 -7.65
C ALA A 599 80.07 21.23 -7.38
N LEU A 600 79.89 19.99 -7.88
CA LEU A 600 80.86 18.91 -7.74
C LEU A 600 82.09 19.12 -8.63
N THR A 601 81.90 19.63 -9.85
CA THR A 601 82.96 19.93 -10.82
C THR A 601 83.67 21.25 -10.54
N GLY A 602 83.11 22.08 -9.65
CA GLY A 602 83.68 23.38 -9.26
C GLY A 602 83.38 24.50 -10.27
N GLY A 603 82.42 24.28 -11.18
CA GLY A 603 81.95 25.28 -12.13
C GLY A 603 81.15 26.38 -11.44
N VAL A 604 81.36 27.63 -11.82
CA VAL A 604 80.58 28.77 -11.32
C VAL A 604 79.66 29.24 -12.44
N THR A 605 78.50 28.60 -12.60
CA THR A 605 77.43 29.07 -13.49
C THR A 605 76.67 30.24 -12.85
N ALA A 606 76.08 31.13 -13.66
CA ALA A 606 75.33 32.28 -13.15
C ALA A 606 74.14 31.87 -12.27
N GLU A 607 73.47 30.77 -12.63
CA GLU A 607 72.36 30.17 -11.87
C GLU A 607 72.84 29.62 -10.52
N LEU A 608 73.97 28.92 -10.47
CA LEU A 608 74.57 28.44 -9.23
C LEU A 608 74.93 29.61 -8.31
N GLY A 609 75.43 30.71 -8.86
CA GLY A 609 75.67 31.96 -8.13
C GLY A 609 74.41 32.50 -7.45
N GLN A 610 73.29 32.58 -8.18
CA GLN A 610 72.01 33.04 -7.62
C GLN A 610 71.47 32.13 -6.51
N VAL A 611 71.63 30.81 -6.64
CA VAL A 611 71.21 29.85 -5.61
C VAL A 611 72.06 29.97 -4.35
N LEU A 612 73.37 30.19 -4.49
CA LEU A 612 74.27 30.41 -3.34
C LEU A 612 73.95 31.71 -2.60
N ASP A 613 73.61 32.78 -3.32
CA ASP A 613 73.30 34.08 -2.73
C ASP A 613 71.91 34.09 -2.08
N ARG A 614 70.90 33.45 -2.68
CA ARG A 614 69.51 33.46 -2.21
C ARG A 614 69.18 32.32 -1.22
N GLY A 615 69.95 31.23 -1.21
CA GLY A 615 69.71 30.08 -0.35
C GLY A 615 68.47 29.24 -0.71
N THR A 616 68.00 29.33 -1.95
CA THR A 616 66.81 28.65 -2.48
C THR A 616 66.96 28.44 -4.00
N LEU A 617 66.40 27.35 -4.53
CA LEU A 617 66.37 27.05 -5.97
C LEU A 617 65.09 27.56 -6.62
N ILE A 618 63.98 27.64 -5.87
CA ILE A 618 62.62 27.90 -6.38
C ILE A 618 62.51 29.16 -7.26
N PRO A 619 63.04 30.35 -6.87
CA PRO A 619 62.88 31.57 -7.67
C PRO A 619 63.58 31.55 -9.04
N GLY A 620 64.48 30.60 -9.27
CA GLY A 620 65.18 30.42 -10.55
C GLY A 620 64.56 29.35 -11.45
N LEU A 621 63.49 28.68 -11.01
CA LEU A 621 62.82 27.63 -11.78
C LEU A 621 61.71 28.22 -12.65
N GLU A 622 61.86 28.09 -13.96
CA GLU A 622 60.82 28.45 -14.91
C GLU A 622 59.58 27.58 -14.72
N GLY A 623 58.43 28.22 -14.56
CA GLY A 623 57.14 27.53 -14.41
C GLY A 623 56.81 26.99 -13.02
N PHE A 624 57.58 27.30 -11.97
CA PHE A 624 57.24 26.93 -10.58
C PHE A 624 56.39 28.04 -9.90
N ASP A 625 55.12 27.74 -9.62
CA ASP A 625 54.11 28.61 -9.03
C ASP A 625 53.59 28.02 -7.72
N ARG A 626 53.90 28.73 -6.63
CA ARG A 626 53.51 28.36 -5.27
C ARG A 626 52.00 28.43 -5.06
N ASP A 627 51.33 29.44 -5.62
CA ASP A 627 49.90 29.66 -5.37
C ASP A 627 49.06 28.59 -6.08
N THR A 628 49.49 28.17 -7.28
CA THR A 628 48.86 27.06 -8.01
C THR A 628 49.07 25.74 -7.25
N LEU A 629 50.27 25.47 -6.73
CA LEU A 629 50.54 24.27 -5.92
C LEU A 629 49.69 24.22 -4.65
N ASP A 630 49.57 25.34 -3.93
CA ASP A 630 48.74 25.44 -2.72
C ASP A 630 47.24 25.27 -3.02
N LYS A 631 46.75 25.82 -4.14
CA LYS A 631 45.35 25.66 -4.59
C LYS A 631 45.05 24.21 -4.97
N GLU A 632 45.93 23.57 -5.75
CA GLU A 632 45.79 22.15 -6.11
C GLU A 632 45.83 21.25 -4.88
N MET A 633 46.77 21.47 -3.95
CA MET A 633 46.87 20.69 -2.72
C MET A 633 45.57 20.78 -1.91
N ARG A 634 44.96 21.97 -1.79
CA ARG A 634 43.69 22.15 -1.09
C ARG A 634 42.54 21.43 -1.80
N ALA A 635 42.47 21.52 -3.13
CA ALA A 635 41.46 20.82 -3.94
C ALA A 635 41.63 19.28 -3.88
N ARG A 636 42.86 18.76 -4.00
CA ARG A 636 43.16 17.32 -3.82
C ARG A 636 42.76 16.83 -2.45
N ASN A 637 43.07 17.58 -1.39
CA ASN A 637 42.66 17.22 -0.02
C ASN A 637 41.14 17.27 0.17
N TYR A 638 40.45 18.18 -0.53
CA TYR A 638 38.99 18.24 -0.56
C TYR A 638 38.40 16.96 -1.16
N PHE A 639 38.79 16.62 -2.40
CA PHE A 639 38.32 15.42 -3.08
C PHE A 639 38.72 14.14 -2.34
N PHE A 640 39.91 14.08 -1.73
CA PHE A 640 40.31 12.97 -0.86
C PHE A 640 39.32 12.74 0.29
N ARG A 641 38.93 13.81 1.01
CA ARG A 641 37.98 13.72 2.12
C ARG A 641 36.58 13.36 1.63
N LYS A 642 36.12 13.97 0.54
CA LYS A 642 34.80 13.73 -0.03
C LYS A 642 34.66 12.29 -0.55
N THR A 643 35.63 11.77 -1.29
CA THR A 643 35.62 10.37 -1.75
C THR A 643 35.59 9.39 -0.59
N ARG A 644 36.34 9.66 0.51
CA ARG A 644 36.30 8.80 1.70
C ARG A 644 34.93 8.79 2.38
N ILE A 645 34.26 9.94 2.43
CA ILE A 645 32.89 10.05 2.94
C ILE A 645 31.94 9.24 2.06
N GLU A 646 31.99 9.41 0.74
CA GLU A 646 31.10 8.69 -0.20
C GLU A 646 31.38 7.17 -0.22
N LEU A 647 32.63 6.72 -0.09
CA LEU A 647 32.95 5.30 0.05
C LEU A 647 32.35 4.71 1.34
N SER A 648 32.52 5.40 2.47
CA SER A 648 31.95 4.96 3.75
C SER A 648 30.42 4.91 3.70
N ARG A 649 29.82 5.86 2.98
CA ARG A 649 28.39 5.94 2.75
C ARG A 649 27.93 4.77 1.88
N LEU A 650 28.57 4.52 0.74
CA LEU A 650 28.25 3.41 -0.14
C LEU A 650 28.24 2.08 0.62
N VAL A 651 29.27 1.80 1.43
CA VAL A 651 29.34 0.60 2.26
C VAL A 651 28.18 0.52 3.25
N SER A 652 27.86 1.62 3.94
CA SER A 652 26.74 1.66 4.89
C SER A 652 25.38 1.43 4.22
N VAL A 653 25.18 2.01 3.02
CA VAL A 653 23.93 1.87 2.26
C VAL A 653 23.79 0.45 1.69
N LEU A 654 24.87 -0.14 1.19
CA LEU A 654 24.88 -1.54 0.74
C LEU A 654 24.56 -2.52 1.88
N GLN A 655 25.15 -2.33 3.05
CA GLN A 655 24.83 -3.14 4.23
C GLN A 655 23.36 -2.97 4.64
N TYR A 656 22.86 -1.74 4.63
CA TYR A 656 21.47 -1.44 4.96
C TYR A 656 20.49 -2.17 4.03
N TYR A 657 20.69 -2.09 2.71
CA TYR A 657 19.82 -2.76 1.74
C TYR A 657 19.95 -4.28 1.79
N ARG A 658 21.16 -4.80 2.02
CA ARG A 658 21.38 -6.24 2.24
C ARG A 658 20.62 -6.76 3.46
N HIS A 659 20.61 -6.02 4.57
CA HIS A 659 19.82 -6.37 5.75
C HIS A 659 18.31 -6.26 5.51
N ALA A 660 17.87 -5.36 4.62
CA ALA A 660 16.48 -5.24 4.20
C ALA A 660 16.05 -6.28 3.15
N GLY A 661 16.96 -7.17 2.70
CA GLY A 661 16.67 -8.18 1.67
C GLY A 661 16.54 -7.62 0.25
N ILE A 662 17.03 -6.40 0.01
CA ILE A 662 16.99 -5.73 -1.30
C ILE A 662 18.31 -5.97 -2.03
N THR A 663 18.25 -6.54 -3.23
CA THR A 663 19.40 -6.75 -4.11
C THR A 663 19.60 -5.54 -5.02
N VAL A 664 20.82 -5.03 -5.08
CA VAL A 664 21.24 -3.89 -5.92
C VAL A 664 22.46 -4.30 -6.73
N GLU A 665 22.59 -3.79 -7.94
CA GLU A 665 23.67 -4.10 -8.89
C GLU A 665 24.50 -2.84 -9.21
N GLY A 666 25.59 -2.98 -9.97
CA GLY A 666 26.34 -1.83 -10.51
C GLY A 666 27.19 -1.02 -9.53
N TYR A 667 27.33 -1.47 -8.27
CA TYR A 667 28.25 -0.87 -7.31
C TYR A 667 29.70 -1.39 -7.49
N PRO A 668 30.73 -0.59 -7.19
CA PRO A 668 32.12 -1.00 -7.33
C PRO A 668 32.48 -2.16 -6.40
N SER A 669 33.33 -3.07 -6.87
CA SER A 669 33.79 -4.21 -6.08
C SER A 669 34.63 -3.78 -4.87
N ALA A 670 34.84 -4.67 -3.90
CA ALA A 670 35.71 -4.40 -2.75
C ALA A 670 37.15 -4.04 -3.19
N ASP A 671 37.64 -4.69 -4.23
CA ASP A 671 38.96 -4.43 -4.80
C ASP A 671 39.02 -3.07 -5.50
N GLU A 672 37.97 -2.71 -6.25
CA GLU A 672 37.85 -1.38 -6.88
C GLU A 672 37.77 -0.26 -5.82
N MET A 673 37.04 -0.47 -4.73
CA MET A 673 36.98 0.49 -3.62
C MET A 673 38.36 0.66 -2.95
N ALA A 674 39.10 -0.44 -2.75
CA ALA A 674 40.46 -0.40 -2.23
C ALA A 674 41.44 0.28 -3.19
N GLU A 675 41.27 0.06 -4.50
CA GLU A 675 42.06 0.70 -5.56
C GLU A 675 41.83 2.23 -5.54
N ILE A 676 40.57 2.68 -5.47
CA ILE A 676 40.22 4.10 -5.35
C ILE A 676 40.89 4.71 -4.11
N GLU A 677 40.83 4.05 -2.95
CA GLU A 677 41.47 4.54 -1.74
C GLU A 677 43.01 4.59 -1.86
N SER A 678 43.61 3.61 -2.56
CA SER A 678 45.06 3.54 -2.78
C SER A 678 45.56 4.66 -3.69
N LEU A 679 44.82 4.96 -4.77
CA LEU A 679 45.13 6.04 -5.71
C LEU A 679 45.08 7.40 -5.01
N LEU A 680 44.11 7.58 -4.12
CA LEU A 680 43.93 8.80 -3.33
C LEU A 680 45.02 8.99 -2.26
N LYS A 681 45.64 7.92 -1.77
CA LYS A 681 46.76 7.97 -0.82
C LYS A 681 48.11 8.30 -1.46
N LYS A 682 48.27 8.06 -2.77
CA LYS A 682 49.50 8.42 -3.49
C LYS A 682 49.67 9.94 -3.51
N ARG A 683 50.72 10.41 -2.85
CA ARG A 683 51.14 11.81 -2.89
C ARG A 683 52.23 11.98 -3.94
N PRO A 684 52.20 13.07 -4.73
CA PRO A 684 53.32 13.44 -5.57
C PRO A 684 54.54 13.67 -4.68
N SER A 685 55.59 12.89 -4.90
CA SER A 685 56.85 13.06 -4.18
C SER A 685 58.04 12.73 -5.07
N VAL A 686 59.11 13.50 -4.93
CA VAL A 686 60.36 13.26 -5.64
C VAL A 686 61.53 13.26 -4.67
N LYS A 687 62.48 12.35 -4.87
CA LYS A 687 63.65 12.22 -4.02
C LYS A 687 64.71 13.25 -4.39
N ILE A 688 65.02 14.16 -3.47
CA ILE A 688 66.08 15.17 -3.58
C ILE A 688 67.23 14.75 -2.66
N ALA A 689 68.30 14.19 -3.25
CA ALA A 689 69.39 13.56 -2.51
C ALA A 689 68.89 12.49 -1.51
N SER A 690 68.90 12.77 -0.21
CA SER A 690 68.41 11.87 0.84
C SER A 690 67.02 12.23 1.38
N TRP A 691 66.37 13.26 0.84
CA TRP A 691 65.05 13.74 1.29
C TRP A 691 63.96 13.47 0.26
N ASP A 692 62.76 13.12 0.72
CA ASP A 692 61.58 13.04 -0.14
C ASP A 692 60.83 14.38 -0.09
N MET A 693 60.77 15.07 -1.24
CA MET A 693 60.08 16.34 -1.43
C MET A 693 58.64 16.10 -1.85
N HIS A 694 57.69 16.72 -1.15
CA HIS A 694 56.25 16.66 -1.41
C HIS A 694 55.57 17.98 -1.01
N GLU A 695 54.28 18.12 -1.34
CA GLU A 695 53.49 19.36 -1.18
C GLU A 695 53.56 20.01 0.21
N SER A 696 53.70 19.24 1.29
CA SER A 696 53.76 19.81 2.65
C SER A 696 55.15 20.09 3.21
N ASN A 697 56.24 19.77 2.50
CA ASN A 697 57.61 19.97 2.99
C ASN A 697 58.56 20.62 1.97
N PHE A 698 58.06 21.00 0.79
CA PHE A 698 58.89 21.47 -0.33
C PHE A 698 59.77 22.67 0.05
N ASP A 699 59.24 23.65 0.79
CA ASP A 699 60.00 24.82 1.30
C ASP A 699 61.21 24.41 2.16
N LEU A 700 61.05 23.35 2.96
CA LEU A 700 62.10 22.87 3.87
C LEU A 700 63.15 22.04 3.13
N VAL A 701 62.73 21.22 2.16
CA VAL A 701 63.64 20.45 1.32
C VAL A 701 64.44 21.39 0.41
N ASP A 702 63.83 22.45 -0.10
CA ASP A 702 64.51 23.45 -0.93
C ASP A 702 65.68 24.14 -0.22
N ARG A 703 65.47 24.63 1.01
CA ARG A 703 66.55 25.21 1.83
C ARG A 703 67.68 24.21 2.12
N LYS A 704 67.34 22.95 2.38
CA LYS A 704 68.32 21.88 2.62
C LYS A 704 69.11 21.55 1.36
N ALA A 705 68.45 21.53 0.21
CA ALA A 705 69.06 21.30 -1.10
C ALA A 705 70.05 22.42 -1.45
N ALA A 706 69.67 23.69 -1.27
CA ALA A 706 70.55 24.84 -1.47
C ALA A 706 71.79 24.78 -0.54
N ALA A 707 71.58 24.46 0.75
CA ALA A 707 72.68 24.32 1.71
C ALA A 707 73.64 23.17 1.34
N LEU A 708 73.11 22.04 0.84
CA LEU A 708 73.91 20.92 0.39
C LEU A 708 74.76 21.27 -0.84
N ILE A 709 74.18 21.97 -1.82
CA ILE A 709 74.91 22.47 -3.00
C ILE A 709 76.04 23.41 -2.55
N SER A 710 75.75 24.35 -1.64
CA SER A 710 76.74 25.26 -1.06
C SER A 710 77.88 24.51 -0.35
N GLN A 711 77.57 23.50 0.47
CA GLN A 711 78.58 22.69 1.15
C GLN A 711 79.42 21.86 0.17
N THR A 712 78.79 21.34 -0.88
CA THR A 712 79.44 20.54 -1.93
C THR A 712 80.44 21.39 -2.70
N MET A 713 80.04 22.61 -3.09
CA MET A 713 80.91 23.59 -3.72
C MET A 713 82.09 23.99 -2.83
N LYS A 714 81.84 24.24 -1.54
CA LYS A 714 82.92 24.52 -0.58
C LYS A 714 83.94 23.39 -0.49
N ARG A 715 83.51 22.13 -0.58
CA ARG A 715 84.41 20.97 -0.54
C ARG A 715 85.19 20.76 -1.84
N SER A 716 84.56 20.96 -3.01
CA SER A 716 85.22 20.79 -4.31
C SER A 716 86.36 21.78 -4.52
N LEU A 717 86.22 23.03 -4.03
CA LEU A 717 87.25 24.07 -4.08
C LEU A 717 88.60 23.69 -3.46
N TRP A 718 88.61 22.76 -2.49
CA TRP A 718 89.80 22.40 -1.71
C TRP A 718 90.33 20.99 -2.01
N LYS A 719 89.78 20.30 -3.03
CA LYS A 719 90.34 19.01 -3.45
C LYS A 719 91.73 19.20 -4.08
N PRO A 720 92.72 18.34 -3.76
CA PRO A 720 94.01 18.36 -4.43
C PRO A 720 93.83 17.99 -5.90
N VAL A 721 94.47 18.73 -6.80
CA VAL A 721 94.55 18.37 -8.23
C VAL A 721 95.33 17.06 -8.30
N LYS A 722 94.70 15.99 -8.80
CA LYS A 722 95.42 14.73 -9.08
C LYS A 722 96.41 15.00 -10.22
N LYS A 723 97.59 14.39 -10.16
CA LYS A 723 98.64 14.49 -11.19
C LYS A 723 98.08 14.22 -12.60
N GLU A 724 98.67 14.88 -13.59
CA GLU A 724 98.23 15.07 -14.98
C GLU A 724 97.82 13.83 -15.80
N ASP A 725 98.01 12.60 -15.34
CA ASP A 725 97.87 11.41 -16.19
C ASP A 725 96.51 10.70 -16.18
N ASP A 726 95.50 11.14 -15.40
CA ASP A 726 94.25 10.36 -15.21
C ASP A 726 92.93 11.16 -15.30
N ILE A 727 92.90 12.30 -16.00
CA ILE A 727 91.66 13.09 -16.18
C ILE A 727 91.38 13.28 -17.68
N PRO A 728 90.22 12.81 -18.21
CA PRO A 728 89.80 13.08 -19.57
C PRO A 728 89.67 14.60 -19.81
N ALA A 729 90.13 15.07 -20.96
CA ALA A 729 90.31 16.47 -21.35
C ALA A 729 89.04 17.38 -21.34
N GLU A 730 87.88 16.85 -20.96
CA GLU A 730 86.60 17.61 -20.95
C GLU A 730 86.26 18.31 -19.62
N ASN A 731 87.05 18.15 -18.56
CA ASN A 731 86.72 18.69 -17.23
C ASN A 731 87.73 19.69 -16.62
N TYR A 732 88.66 20.21 -17.41
CA TYR A 732 89.48 21.34 -16.95
C TYR A 732 88.70 22.65 -17.11
N LEU A 733 88.18 23.18 -16.00
CA LEU A 733 87.76 24.58 -15.94
C LEU A 733 89.01 25.46 -16.16
N PRO A 734 88.96 26.44 -17.08
CA PRO A 734 90.13 27.22 -17.46
C PRO A 734 90.66 28.01 -16.27
N THR A 735 91.96 27.85 -16.02
CA THR A 735 92.74 28.77 -15.16
C THR A 735 92.62 30.16 -15.76
N VAL A 736 92.34 31.19 -14.96
CA VAL A 736 92.22 32.56 -15.48
C VAL A 736 93.64 33.07 -15.73
N THR A 737 94.06 33.16 -16.99
CA THR A 737 95.34 33.80 -17.35
C THR A 737 95.20 35.30 -17.21
N VAL A 738 95.92 35.88 -16.26
CA VAL A 738 95.99 37.32 -16.02
C VAL A 738 97.22 37.85 -16.74
N THR A 739 97.01 38.68 -17.77
CA THR A 739 98.08 39.41 -18.46
C THR A 739 98.20 40.81 -17.88
N LEU A 740 99.37 41.13 -17.35
CA LEU A 740 99.72 42.48 -16.89
C LEU A 740 100.43 43.21 -18.04
N LEU A 741 99.62 43.77 -18.95
CA LEU A 741 100.06 44.39 -20.22
C LEU A 741 101.17 45.44 -20.06
N GLU A 742 101.18 46.22 -18.99
CA GLU A 742 102.16 47.30 -18.76
C GLU A 742 103.57 46.81 -18.38
N LYS A 743 103.74 45.51 -18.08
CA LYS A 743 104.99 44.96 -17.51
C LYS A 743 105.39 43.59 -18.10
N GLY A 744 104.69 43.09 -19.11
CA GLY A 744 105.07 41.86 -19.82
C GLY A 744 105.12 40.61 -18.94
N ILE A 745 104.20 40.49 -17.96
CA ILE A 745 104.08 39.33 -17.07
C ILE A 745 102.72 38.67 -17.28
N THR A 746 102.71 37.35 -17.42
CA THR A 746 101.50 36.52 -17.46
C THR A 746 101.52 35.49 -16.35
N LEU A 747 100.38 35.27 -15.70
CA LEU A 747 100.23 34.24 -14.66
C LEU A 747 98.81 33.67 -14.64
N SER A 748 98.64 32.47 -14.09
CA SER A 748 97.38 31.73 -14.04
C SER A 748 96.81 31.71 -12.63
N ILE A 749 95.58 32.22 -12.46
CA ILE A 749 94.83 32.18 -11.20
C ILE A 749 93.93 30.93 -11.17
N PRO A 750 93.93 30.15 -10.06
CA PRO A 750 93.13 28.93 -9.96
C PRO A 750 91.63 29.19 -10.16
N ALA A 751 90.94 28.24 -10.79
CA ALA A 751 89.49 28.28 -10.95
C ALA A 751 88.77 28.40 -9.58
N GLY A 752 87.64 29.11 -9.55
CA GLY A 752 86.86 29.33 -8.33
C GLY A 752 87.33 30.49 -7.45
N TRP A 753 88.21 31.35 -7.98
CA TRP A 753 88.62 32.61 -7.35
C TRP A 753 87.98 33.79 -8.07
N ARG A 754 87.47 34.76 -7.31
CA ARG A 754 86.82 35.97 -7.84
C ARG A 754 87.77 37.15 -7.72
N GLU A 755 87.93 37.92 -8.79
CA GLU A 755 88.66 39.19 -8.73
C GLU A 755 87.85 40.19 -7.89
N SER A 756 88.48 40.75 -6.86
CA SER A 756 87.86 41.81 -6.05
C SER A 756 88.09 43.14 -6.75
N HIS A 757 87.03 43.72 -7.34
CA HIS A 757 87.06 45.08 -7.92
C HIS A 757 87.17 46.14 -6.82
N ASN A 758 88.36 46.34 -6.26
CA ASN A 758 88.66 47.53 -5.47
C ASN A 758 89.06 48.68 -6.42
N LYS A 759 88.33 49.79 -6.28
CA LYS A 759 88.38 51.00 -7.10
C LYS A 759 89.78 51.64 -7.10
N ALA A 760 90.30 51.87 -8.31
CA ALA A 760 91.48 52.64 -8.68
C ALA A 760 92.82 52.16 -8.06
N PRO A 761 93.91 52.02 -8.84
CA PRO A 761 95.23 51.80 -8.29
C PRO A 761 95.59 53.00 -7.42
N ASN A 762 95.43 52.84 -6.11
CA ASN A 762 95.91 53.82 -5.17
C ASN A 762 97.43 53.69 -5.22
N ASN A 763 98.10 54.56 -6.00
CA ASN A 763 99.56 54.58 -6.21
C ASN A 763 100.38 54.61 -4.89
N LYS A 764 99.72 54.71 -3.74
CA LYS A 764 100.29 54.60 -2.40
C LYS A 764 100.52 53.16 -1.90
N THR A 765 99.92 52.11 -2.51
CA THR A 765 100.07 50.72 -2.01
C THR A 765 100.68 49.72 -2.98
N GLY A 766 100.87 50.04 -4.27
CA GLY A 766 101.55 49.15 -5.22
C GLY A 766 100.79 47.86 -5.61
N VAL A 767 99.58 47.60 -5.09
CA VAL A 767 98.76 46.43 -5.45
C VAL A 767 98.10 46.65 -6.82
N ILE A 768 98.30 45.70 -7.74
CA ILE A 768 97.80 45.74 -9.11
C ILE A 768 96.44 45.05 -9.23
N ARG A 769 96.31 43.84 -8.67
CA ARG A 769 95.08 43.04 -8.67
C ARG A 769 94.98 42.19 -7.41
N GLN A 770 93.75 41.86 -7.02
CA GLN A 770 93.47 41.02 -5.86
C GLN A 770 92.35 40.03 -6.20
N PHE A 771 92.55 38.77 -5.79
CA PHE A 771 91.62 37.67 -5.98
C PHE A 771 91.28 37.06 -4.62
N SER A 772 90.02 36.70 -4.41
CA SER A 772 89.56 36.00 -3.20
C SER A 772 88.91 34.67 -3.56
N SER A 773 89.10 33.65 -2.73
CA SER A 773 88.34 32.40 -2.84
C SER A 773 86.84 32.65 -2.63
N ILE A 774 85.97 31.79 -3.18
CA ILE A 774 84.50 31.89 -3.01
C ILE A 774 84.06 31.91 -1.53
N ASP A 775 84.81 31.25 -0.64
CA ASP A 775 84.56 31.29 0.80
C ASP A 775 85.15 32.52 1.51
N SER A 776 85.80 33.42 0.77
CA SER A 776 86.47 34.65 1.27
C SER A 776 87.54 34.42 2.34
N GLU A 777 87.94 33.17 2.57
CA GLU A 777 88.90 32.83 3.63
C GLU A 777 90.35 32.91 3.15
N THR A 778 90.61 32.99 1.85
CA THR A 778 91.95 33.11 1.28
C THR A 778 91.99 34.15 0.16
N SER A 779 93.10 34.86 -0.01
CA SER A 779 93.27 35.88 -1.04
C SER A 779 94.66 35.82 -1.69
N ILE A 780 94.76 36.15 -2.97
CA ILE A 780 96.00 36.32 -3.73
C ILE A 780 96.05 37.76 -4.21
N SER A 781 97.12 38.47 -3.88
CA SER A 781 97.37 39.85 -4.25
C SER A 781 98.62 39.92 -5.12
N LEU A 782 98.52 40.63 -6.23
CA LEU A 782 99.63 40.90 -7.14
C LEU A 782 100.08 42.35 -6.90
N VAL A 783 101.36 42.57 -6.66
CA VAL A 783 101.91 43.87 -6.25
C VAL A 783 103.16 44.16 -7.08
N SER A 784 103.38 45.43 -7.45
CA SER A 784 104.59 45.89 -8.13
C SER A 784 105.12 47.17 -7.46
N LEU A 785 106.42 47.16 -7.12
CA LEU A 785 107.11 48.25 -6.42
C LEU A 785 108.44 48.57 -7.11
N PRO A 786 108.87 49.85 -7.20
CA PRO A 786 110.16 50.21 -7.83
C PRO A 786 111.36 49.75 -6.99
N LEU A 787 112.45 49.32 -7.65
CA LEU A 787 113.65 48.81 -6.98
C LEU A 787 114.52 49.92 -6.34
N ASP A 788 114.60 51.12 -6.92
CA ASP A 788 115.30 52.30 -6.37
C ASP A 788 116.68 52.00 -5.71
N LYS A 789 117.52 51.20 -6.38
CA LYS A 789 118.85 50.71 -5.91
C LYS A 789 118.82 49.80 -4.67
N LYS A 790 117.64 49.32 -4.24
CA LYS A 790 117.46 48.35 -3.16
C LYS A 790 117.37 46.93 -3.71
N ASN A 791 117.75 45.96 -2.90
CA ASN A 791 117.60 44.54 -3.25
C ASN A 791 116.13 44.09 -3.03
N ILE A 792 115.65 43.12 -3.82
CA ILE A 792 114.30 42.54 -3.70
C ILE A 792 113.98 42.02 -2.29
N LYS A 793 115.00 41.58 -1.52
CA LYS A 793 114.85 41.21 -0.11
C LYS A 793 114.40 42.38 0.76
N GLU A 794 115.01 43.55 0.57
CA GLU A 794 114.66 44.75 1.34
C GLU A 794 113.25 45.25 0.99
N ILE A 795 112.85 45.10 -0.27
CA ILE A 795 111.50 45.46 -0.71
C ILE A 795 110.45 44.51 -0.12
N SER A 796 110.70 43.20 -0.15
CA SER A 796 109.81 42.19 0.46
C SER A 796 109.61 42.46 1.96
N ASN A 797 110.71 42.69 2.68
CA ASN A 797 110.65 42.95 4.12
C ASN A 797 109.94 44.27 4.44
N ARG A 798 110.13 45.31 3.60
CA ARG A 798 109.41 46.59 3.74
C ARG A 798 107.92 46.43 3.45
N TRP A 799 107.55 45.65 2.44
CA TRP A 799 106.17 45.35 2.08
C TRP A 799 105.45 44.66 3.24
N LEU A 800 106.01 43.55 3.72
CA LEU A 800 105.48 42.77 4.84
C LEU A 800 105.41 43.58 6.13
N SER A 801 106.45 44.35 6.46
CA SER A 801 106.47 45.21 7.64
C SER A 801 105.43 46.33 7.55
N GLY A 802 105.21 46.89 6.34
CA GLY A 802 104.20 47.90 6.07
C GLY A 802 102.77 47.40 6.30
N GLN A 803 102.52 46.11 6.12
CA GLN A 803 101.26 45.44 6.45
C GLN A 803 101.19 44.97 7.92
N GLY A 804 102.24 45.19 8.71
CA GLY A 804 102.32 44.72 10.10
C GLY A 804 102.59 43.22 10.25
N SER A 805 103.09 42.57 9.20
CA SER A 805 103.44 41.14 9.17
C SER A 805 104.89 40.93 9.60
N LYS A 806 105.14 39.90 10.41
CA LYS A 806 106.50 39.50 10.86
C LYS A 806 106.99 38.28 10.08
N PRO A 807 108.20 38.31 9.47
CA PRO A 807 108.74 37.15 8.75
C PRO A 807 108.97 35.98 9.71
N LEU A 808 108.58 34.78 9.28
CA LEU A 808 108.74 33.51 9.99
C LEU A 808 109.82 32.64 9.35
N LYS A 809 109.84 32.58 8.02
CA LYS A 809 110.82 31.83 7.22
C LYS A 809 111.13 32.61 5.96
N GLU A 810 112.40 32.58 5.56
CA GLU A 810 112.91 33.26 4.37
C GLU A 810 113.79 32.28 3.61
N ARG A 811 113.70 32.28 2.27
CA ARG A 811 114.65 31.54 1.42
C ARG A 811 114.83 32.25 0.08
N TRP A 812 116.02 32.11 -0.48
CA TRP A 812 116.27 32.40 -1.88
C TRP A 812 115.96 31.17 -2.72
N GLY A 813 115.45 31.39 -3.93
CA GLY A 813 115.25 30.34 -4.93
C GLY A 813 115.50 30.89 -6.32
N ARG A 814 115.49 30.00 -7.32
CA ARG A 814 115.69 30.35 -8.73
C ARG A 814 114.61 29.68 -9.57
N GLN A 815 114.04 30.41 -10.53
CA GLN A 815 113.06 29.93 -11.50
C GLN A 815 113.33 30.61 -12.84
N ASP A 816 113.40 29.82 -13.92
CA ASP A 816 113.58 30.30 -15.31
C ASP A 816 114.65 31.41 -15.46
N ASP A 817 115.83 31.15 -14.89
CA ASP A 817 117.01 32.05 -14.84
C ASP A 817 116.89 33.35 -14.04
N ALA A 818 115.78 33.57 -13.32
CA ALA A 818 115.64 34.66 -12.36
C ALA A 818 115.74 34.18 -10.90
N ASP A 819 116.51 34.90 -10.08
CA ASP A 819 116.49 34.71 -8.64
C ASP A 819 115.22 35.32 -8.04
N TYR A 820 114.56 34.57 -7.18
CA TYR A 820 113.41 35.03 -6.41
C TYR A 820 113.65 34.93 -4.92
N TYR A 821 112.98 35.81 -4.18
CA TYR A 821 113.00 35.83 -2.74
C TYR A 821 111.64 35.43 -2.19
N TRP A 822 111.61 34.36 -1.40
CA TRP A 822 110.40 33.84 -0.78
C TRP A 822 110.40 34.14 0.72
N VAL A 823 109.26 34.64 1.19
CA VAL A 823 109.04 34.93 2.61
C VAL A 823 107.69 34.42 3.04
N LEU A 824 107.68 33.63 4.10
CA LEU A 824 106.47 33.33 4.86
C LEU A 824 106.46 34.23 6.09
N ALA A 825 105.38 34.97 6.28
CA ALA A 825 105.19 35.89 7.39
C ALA A 825 103.87 35.62 8.14
N ARG A 826 103.81 36.09 9.38
CA ARG A 826 102.60 36.07 10.22
C ARG A 826 102.06 37.49 10.35
N GLY A 827 100.83 37.70 9.87
CA GLY A 827 100.10 38.96 10.01
C GLY A 827 99.50 39.14 11.41
N ARG A 828 98.92 40.32 11.67
CA ARG A 828 98.30 40.68 12.97
C ARG A 828 97.10 39.80 13.33
N ASP A 829 96.33 39.33 12.34
CA ASP A 829 95.13 38.52 12.54
C ASP A 829 95.40 37.01 12.57
N ASN A 830 96.63 36.61 12.91
CA ASN A 830 97.05 35.22 12.95
C ASN A 830 96.97 34.49 11.58
N ARG A 831 96.78 35.25 10.50
CA ARG A 831 96.84 34.80 9.10
C ARG A 831 98.29 34.63 8.68
N LEU A 832 98.51 33.67 7.80
CA LEU A 832 99.81 33.41 7.17
C LEU A 832 99.83 34.11 5.82
N SER A 833 100.86 34.93 5.62
CA SER A 833 101.13 35.68 4.39
C SER A 833 102.36 35.06 3.74
N GLU A 834 102.19 34.45 2.58
CA GLU A 834 103.28 33.88 1.79
C GLU A 834 103.55 34.76 0.59
N CYS A 835 104.78 35.23 0.45
CA CYS A 835 105.19 36.17 -0.58
C CYS A 835 106.30 35.57 -1.44
N TYR A 836 106.13 35.65 -2.75
CA TYR A 836 107.18 35.40 -3.73
C TYR A 836 107.53 36.71 -4.43
N VAL A 837 108.82 37.07 -4.43
CA VAL A 837 109.30 38.34 -4.98
C VAL A 837 110.33 38.10 -6.07
N ILE A 838 110.12 38.66 -7.26
CA ILE A 838 111.05 38.62 -8.41
C ILE A 838 111.41 40.05 -8.81
N GLY A 839 112.67 40.30 -9.16
CA GLY A 839 113.11 41.56 -9.76
C GLY A 839 113.10 41.49 -11.29
N LYS A 840 112.39 42.40 -11.96
CA LYS A 840 112.36 42.52 -13.43
C LYS A 840 112.19 43.98 -13.84
N ASP A 841 112.95 44.44 -14.84
CA ASP A 841 112.83 45.78 -15.46
C ASP A 841 112.83 46.96 -14.47
N GLY A 842 113.61 46.87 -13.38
CA GLY A 842 113.69 47.93 -12.36
C GLY A 842 112.56 47.92 -11.32
N PHE A 843 111.70 46.90 -11.33
CA PHE A 843 110.62 46.70 -10.35
C PHE A 843 110.77 45.36 -9.62
N ALA A 844 110.28 45.31 -8.39
CA ALA A 844 110.02 44.09 -7.63
C ALA A 844 108.54 43.73 -7.77
N PHE A 845 108.29 42.55 -8.33
CA PHE A 845 106.97 41.94 -8.44
C PHE A 845 106.75 40.98 -7.28
N ILE A 846 105.66 41.18 -6.53
CA ILE A 846 105.29 40.36 -5.37
C ILE A 846 103.98 39.63 -5.67
N VAL A 847 104.01 38.31 -5.57
CA VAL A 847 102.80 37.48 -5.47
C VAL A 847 102.61 37.14 -4.00
N GLU A 848 101.64 37.79 -3.38
CA GLU A 848 101.29 37.61 -1.98
C GLU A 848 100.03 36.76 -1.86
N GLY A 849 100.09 35.69 -1.10
CA GLY A 849 98.93 34.91 -0.70
C GLY A 849 98.65 35.02 0.79
N ASN A 850 97.41 35.30 1.16
CA ASN A 850 96.94 35.36 2.54
C ASN A 850 95.95 34.25 2.84
N SER A 851 96.26 33.41 3.85
CA SER A 851 95.38 32.32 4.27
C SER A 851 95.27 32.20 5.79
N THR A 852 94.17 31.60 6.26
CA THR A 852 94.07 31.11 7.63
C THR A 852 95.02 29.92 7.84
N LYS A 853 95.43 29.68 9.10
CA LYS A 853 96.34 28.58 9.46
C LYS A 853 95.85 27.21 9.00
N ASN A 854 94.54 26.96 9.06
CA ASN A 854 93.93 25.67 8.73
C ASN A 854 93.94 25.36 7.24
N LYS A 855 93.90 26.38 6.38
CA LYS A 855 93.89 26.22 4.91
C LYS A 855 95.26 26.40 4.27
N TYR A 856 96.25 26.87 5.04
CA TYR A 856 97.55 27.25 4.54
C TYR A 856 98.27 26.13 3.77
N VAL A 857 98.20 24.87 4.21
CA VAL A 857 98.89 23.75 3.54
C VAL A 857 98.39 23.54 2.11
N LEU A 858 97.06 23.55 1.90
CA LEU A 858 96.45 23.40 0.58
C LEU A 858 96.58 24.69 -0.24
N PHE A 859 96.47 25.84 0.43
CA PHE A 859 96.59 27.13 -0.22
C PHE A 859 98.02 27.42 -0.72
N SER A 860 99.05 27.07 0.05
CA SER A 860 100.46 27.25 -0.30
C SER A 860 100.82 26.49 -1.57
N GLN A 861 100.27 25.29 -1.77
CA GLN A 861 100.42 24.55 -3.04
C GLN A 861 99.82 25.32 -4.21
N LYS A 862 98.56 25.79 -4.09
CA LYS A 862 97.90 26.58 -5.13
C LYS A 862 98.60 27.90 -5.41
N LEU A 863 99.08 28.60 -4.37
CA LEU A 863 99.83 29.84 -4.50
C LEU A 863 101.19 29.61 -5.17
N GLY A 864 101.86 28.50 -4.83
CA GLY A 864 103.08 28.07 -5.50
C GLY A 864 102.86 27.74 -6.97
N ASP A 865 101.70 27.17 -7.34
CA ASP A 865 101.32 26.96 -8.75
C ASP A 865 101.09 28.30 -9.47
N VAL A 866 100.44 29.27 -8.82
CA VAL A 866 100.31 30.63 -9.37
C VAL A 866 101.69 31.25 -9.62
N PHE A 867 102.60 31.15 -8.65
CA PHE A 867 103.97 31.66 -8.82
C PHE A 867 104.72 30.94 -9.94
N ARG A 868 104.62 29.61 -10.02
CA ARG A 868 105.25 28.81 -11.09
C ARG A 868 104.69 29.09 -12.47
N SER A 869 103.46 29.59 -12.56
CA SER A 869 102.82 29.96 -13.83
C SER A 869 103.29 31.30 -14.40
N ILE A 870 104.10 32.06 -13.66
CA ILE A 870 104.63 33.35 -14.10
C ILE A 870 105.55 33.15 -15.32
N ARG A 871 105.26 33.84 -16.42
CA ARG A 871 106.10 33.96 -17.62
C ARG A 871 106.35 35.42 -17.95
#